data_AF-A0A507QM47-F1
#
_entry.id   AF-A0A507QM47-F1
#
_cell.length_a   1.000
_cell.length_b   1.000
_cell.length_c   1.000
_cell.angle_alpha   90.00
_cell.angle_beta   90.00
_cell.angle_gamma   90.00
#
_symmetry.space_group_name_H-M   'P 1'
#
loop_
_entity.id
_entity.type
_entity.pdbx_description
1 polymer ?
#
loop_
_entity_poly.entity_id
_entity_poly.type
_entity_poly.pdbx_seq_one_letter_code
_entity_poly.pdbx_strand_id
1 'polypeptide(L)'
;MVPLYNAEVPHAVMARLTTPRATISLPQNSRSSGKPWHSTSTRLLSTLPFSHRFATPLFSTVREASIATPLARRVSESATPITRSSIDPLNSPIRRNGVCTVAFKSSQRAFHASVVRCRDHHFDTLKFVERLKREGFSEEQAVAMMRILNDVIQESIQNLTRTMVLKEDAERSTYTQKVDFAKLRSELLNSDSTEAQLTRSSHEKIAADLAKLNSRLRDEIGRTQASVRLDLNLEKGRIREEANSQEMRIKETETRIEQEVAGLRERVEAVKFSTLQWLMGVCTGTAALILASNSTGVLDVFQVYQPIPFAEDGARCNITLLLMEHEFAYSYGIYEPPECDFDTVRIKLTVTSKGRQFDRLGLMFLGDTEVFRTSTAEPTASGILWTYVKEVSQYISLWKQPQKLIFDLGNLVNDIYTGSFSVILKAHFSYENNVQTPNVILPISARKSASNSSSAFSLPSDKAAVRYKIPAAASRAVVSISACGQSEEEFWWSNVLSSDTNTFRSTVGPLYGYSPFREVQLYIDGTIAGVVWPFPIIFTGGVAPGFWRPIVGIDAFDLRQPEIDISPFLPVLTDGQEHLFEIRAVGLNVSSDGTATLSDSVGSYWVVTGTVFLYLDKDSAPNHPSQAITVDAPAPRFEVTRDLIQNEAGVNESLSYSVTAQRILKISSSGFSWSQNLTYSNVGLLWEEGISQVNTQITTGENLAQHGANGEQSKVSFHYPLRVNTTYRTVGGTTTIHATMQRGLHFSAFGLPGISTYTLASRPSWLYTTQSGEAFQQTTGTYSDTIDDFESFANGERYHRHVRAANGSVIEINGLPQGYTPRVVSQGPGRDSIRSILGRGPSELLLG
;
A
#
# COMPACT_ATOMS: atom_id res chain seq x y z
N MET A 1 11.99 23.91 -3.63
CA MET A 1 10.71 23.99 -4.36
C MET A 1 10.23 22.58 -4.57
N VAL A 2 9.20 22.18 -3.84
CA VAL A 2 8.52 20.88 -3.94
C VAL A 2 7.08 21.22 -4.33
N PRO A 3 6.45 20.51 -5.28
CA PRO A 3 5.13 20.90 -5.80
C PRO A 3 4.05 20.83 -4.72
N LEU A 4 3.06 21.69 -4.86
CA LEU A 4 1.88 21.73 -3.99
C LEU A 4 1.04 20.46 -4.21
N TYR A 5 0.52 19.89 -3.13
CA TYR A 5 -0.34 18.71 -3.17
C TYR A 5 -1.73 19.06 -3.73
N ASN A 6 -1.86 18.96 -5.05
CA ASN A 6 -3.18 18.85 -5.68
C ASN A 6 -3.74 17.45 -5.40
N ALA A 7 -4.73 17.38 -4.51
CA ALA A 7 -5.70 16.31 -4.53
C ALA A 7 -6.61 16.52 -5.75
N GLU A 8 -6.08 16.28 -6.94
CA GLU A 8 -6.88 16.18 -8.15
C GLU A 8 -7.64 14.85 -8.10
N VAL A 9 -8.95 15.00 -7.90
CA VAL A 9 -9.94 13.94 -8.04
C VAL A 9 -9.82 13.35 -9.45
N PRO A 10 -10.02 12.03 -9.61
CA PRO A 10 -10.15 11.39 -10.90
C PRO A 10 -10.88 12.19 -11.98
N HIS A 11 -10.31 12.23 -13.18
CA HIS A 11 -10.94 12.82 -14.36
C HIS A 11 -12.26 12.11 -14.76
N ALA A 12 -12.56 10.94 -14.18
CA ALA A 12 -13.86 10.28 -14.23
C ALA A 12 -14.98 11.01 -13.44
N VAL A 13 -14.63 11.81 -12.42
CA VAL A 13 -15.59 12.42 -11.47
C VAL A 13 -15.64 13.96 -11.59
N MET A 14 -14.65 14.62 -12.20
CA MET A 14 -14.57 16.10 -12.29
C MET A 14 -14.61 16.72 -13.69
N ALA A 15 -15.06 16.00 -14.72
CA ALA A 15 -15.32 16.58 -16.04
C ALA A 15 -16.69 17.29 -16.15
N ARG A 16 -16.99 18.28 -15.28
CA ARG A 16 -18.27 19.02 -15.36
C ARG A 16 -18.34 20.46 -14.81
N LEU A 17 -17.27 21.24 -14.95
CA LEU A 17 -17.30 22.71 -14.75
C LEU A 17 -16.54 23.46 -15.87
N THR A 18 -17.04 23.38 -17.12
CA THR A 18 -16.91 24.42 -18.17
C THR A 18 -17.48 23.93 -19.51
N THR A 19 -18.51 24.61 -20.04
CA THR A 19 -18.88 24.55 -21.46
C THR A 19 -19.44 25.90 -21.90
N PRO A 20 -18.95 26.53 -22.99
CA PRO A 20 -19.58 27.71 -23.57
C PRO A 20 -20.88 27.36 -24.30
N ARG A 21 -21.80 28.32 -24.31
CA ARG A 21 -23.18 28.20 -24.81
C ARG A 21 -23.22 28.22 -26.35
N ALA A 22 -23.69 27.15 -26.97
CA ALA A 22 -24.03 27.11 -28.39
C ALA A 22 -25.53 26.82 -28.59
N THR A 23 -26.22 27.67 -29.34
CA THR A 23 -27.69 27.64 -29.51
C THR A 23 -28.04 27.08 -30.89
N ILE A 24 -28.66 25.90 -30.97
CA ILE A 24 -29.28 25.39 -32.21
C ILE A 24 -30.67 24.78 -31.89
N SER A 25 -31.61 24.98 -32.80
CA SER A 25 -33.05 24.72 -32.66
C SER A 25 -33.50 23.30 -33.01
N LEU A 26 -34.55 22.84 -32.31
CA LEU A 26 -35.36 21.66 -32.65
C LEU A 26 -36.41 21.96 -33.73
N PRO A 27 -36.78 20.99 -34.57
CA PRO A 27 -38.11 20.86 -35.16
C PRO A 27 -38.94 19.73 -34.52
N GLN A 28 -40.26 19.78 -34.72
CA GLN A 28 -41.28 18.98 -34.04
C GLN A 28 -41.67 17.67 -34.76
N ASN A 29 -42.55 16.91 -34.10
CA ASN A 29 -43.42 15.79 -34.54
C ASN A 29 -42.93 14.37 -34.22
N SER A 30 -43.81 13.43 -33.81
CA SER A 30 -45.27 13.50 -33.56
C SER A 30 -45.73 12.47 -32.50
N ARG A 31 -46.96 12.62 -32.01
CA ARG A 31 -47.62 11.73 -31.05
C ARG A 31 -47.97 10.37 -31.65
N SER A 32 -47.84 9.30 -30.87
CA SER A 32 -48.87 8.25 -30.83
C SER A 32 -49.02 7.68 -29.42
N SER A 33 -50.25 7.38 -29.04
CA SER A 33 -50.66 7.05 -27.67
C SER A 33 -50.89 5.55 -27.48
N GLY A 34 -50.34 4.97 -26.41
CA GLY A 34 -50.69 3.64 -25.91
C GLY A 34 -50.62 3.62 -24.38
N LYS A 35 -51.74 3.34 -23.70
CA LYS A 35 -51.84 3.29 -22.23
C LYS A 35 -51.55 1.88 -21.69
N PRO A 36 -51.23 1.74 -20.38
CA PRO A 36 -50.47 0.61 -19.85
C PRO A 36 -51.34 -0.59 -19.45
N TRP A 37 -50.69 -1.73 -19.24
CA TRP A 37 -51.23 -2.83 -18.44
C TRP A 37 -50.35 -3.07 -17.22
N HIS A 38 -50.98 -3.20 -16.06
CA HIS A 38 -50.31 -3.48 -14.79
C HIS A 38 -50.06 -4.98 -14.60
N SER A 39 -49.07 -5.24 -13.74
CA SER A 39 -48.70 -6.54 -13.17
C SER A 39 -49.84 -7.49 -12.81
N THR A 40 -49.56 -8.79 -12.91
CA THR A 40 -50.06 -9.75 -11.91
C THR A 40 -48.98 -10.75 -11.53
N SER A 41 -48.83 -10.96 -10.22
CA SER A 41 -47.90 -11.92 -9.64
C SER A 41 -48.63 -13.23 -9.32
N THR A 42 -47.99 -14.38 -9.53
CA THR A 42 -48.44 -15.67 -9.01
C THR A 42 -47.24 -16.49 -8.54
N ARG A 43 -47.26 -16.93 -7.27
CA ARG A 43 -46.27 -17.81 -6.63
C ARG A 43 -46.78 -19.26 -6.58
N LEU A 44 -45.89 -20.17 -6.13
CA LEU A 44 -46.12 -21.59 -5.73
C LEU A 44 -46.11 -22.57 -6.93
N LEU A 45 -45.42 -23.72 -6.96
CA LEU A 45 -44.59 -24.54 -6.03
C LEU A 45 -43.60 -25.39 -6.92
N SER A 46 -42.54 -26.08 -6.49
CA SER A 46 -41.89 -26.35 -5.18
C SER A 46 -40.46 -26.92 -5.36
N THR A 47 -39.61 -26.77 -4.33
CA THR A 47 -38.50 -27.67 -3.88
C THR A 47 -37.76 -28.60 -4.86
N LEU A 48 -36.42 -28.51 -4.89
CA LEU A 48 -35.48 -29.58 -4.46
C LEU A 48 -34.02 -29.06 -4.48
N PRO A 49 -33.12 -29.49 -3.58
CA PRO A 49 -31.72 -29.05 -3.55
C PRO A 49 -30.81 -30.01 -4.34
N PHE A 50 -29.90 -29.47 -5.15
CA PHE A 50 -28.81 -30.26 -5.73
C PHE A 50 -27.61 -30.30 -4.78
N SER A 51 -27.16 -31.51 -4.46
CA SER A 51 -25.93 -31.75 -3.71
C SER A 51 -25.05 -32.71 -4.49
N HIS A 52 -23.75 -32.39 -4.60
CA HIS A 52 -22.77 -33.31 -5.18
C HIS A 52 -21.71 -33.65 -4.15
N ARG A 53 -21.81 -34.86 -3.60
CA ARG A 53 -20.68 -35.61 -3.05
C ARG A 53 -20.28 -36.67 -4.06
N PHE A 54 -19.01 -36.73 -4.42
CA PHE A 54 -18.33 -37.93 -4.91
C PHE A 54 -16.98 -37.96 -4.18
N ALA A 55 -16.77 -38.85 -3.22
CA ALA A 55 -16.55 -40.30 -3.34
C ALA A 55 -15.04 -40.61 -3.43
N THR A 56 -14.51 -41.11 -2.31
CA THR A 56 -13.16 -41.68 -2.19
C THR A 56 -13.08 -43.07 -2.84
N PRO A 57 -11.86 -43.53 -3.16
CA PRO A 57 -11.54 -44.95 -3.12
C PRO A 57 -10.35 -45.25 -2.19
N LEU A 58 -10.38 -46.43 -1.56
CA LEU A 58 -9.30 -47.04 -0.78
C LEU A 58 -9.30 -48.55 -1.01
N PHE A 59 -8.14 -49.20 -0.82
CA PHE A 59 -7.87 -50.66 -0.92
C PHE A 59 -7.85 -51.26 -2.35
N SER A 60 -7.01 -52.26 -2.69
CA SER A 60 -5.88 -52.88 -1.96
C SER A 60 -4.88 -53.63 -2.89
N THR A 61 -3.68 -53.86 -2.33
CA THR A 61 -2.48 -54.56 -2.81
C THR A 61 -2.59 -55.97 -3.42
N VAL A 62 -1.76 -56.24 -4.45
CA VAL A 62 -1.02 -57.51 -4.74
C VAL A 62 0.26 -57.13 -5.55
N ARG A 63 1.37 -57.89 -5.65
CA ARG A 63 2.37 -58.36 -4.66
C ARG A 63 3.48 -59.11 -5.45
N GLU A 64 4.74 -58.65 -5.41
CA GLU A 64 6.04 -59.36 -5.60
C GLU A 64 7.11 -58.31 -5.99
N ALA A 65 8.24 -58.03 -5.33
CA ALA A 65 9.20 -58.73 -4.45
C ALA A 65 10.42 -59.36 -5.18
N SER A 66 11.59 -58.67 -5.13
CA SER A 66 12.99 -59.18 -5.01
C SER A 66 14.06 -58.15 -5.49
N ILE A 67 15.36 -58.16 -5.10
CA ILE A 67 16.05 -58.55 -3.84
C ILE A 67 17.36 -57.70 -3.65
N ALA A 68 17.53 -57.12 -2.45
CA ALA A 68 18.75 -56.90 -1.64
C ALA A 68 20.04 -56.13 -2.10
N THR A 69 20.76 -55.68 -1.06
CA THR A 69 22.02 -54.91 -0.89
C THR A 69 23.30 -55.83 -0.92
N PRO A 70 24.58 -55.47 -0.56
CA PRO A 70 25.06 -54.39 0.34
C PRO A 70 26.53 -53.81 0.28
N LEU A 71 26.80 -52.86 1.21
CA LEU A 71 28.03 -52.60 2.02
C LEU A 71 29.38 -52.01 1.47
N ALA A 72 29.57 -50.70 1.73
CA ALA A 72 30.64 -50.00 2.50
C ALA A 72 32.15 -50.40 2.52
N ARG A 73 33.06 -49.38 2.47
CA ARG A 73 34.20 -49.19 3.43
C ARG A 73 34.81 -47.76 3.45
N ARG A 74 35.50 -47.40 4.55
CA ARG A 74 36.21 -46.13 4.91
C ARG A 74 37.69 -46.06 4.45
N VAL A 75 38.30 -44.84 4.45
CA VAL A 75 39.64 -44.41 5.02
C VAL A 75 40.05 -43.02 4.45
N SER A 76 40.97 -42.17 4.97
CA SER A 76 41.24 -41.55 6.31
C SER A 76 42.29 -40.39 6.15
N GLU A 77 42.65 -39.67 7.23
CA GLU A 77 43.91 -38.86 7.44
C GLU A 77 44.15 -37.55 6.61
N SER A 78 44.99 -36.57 7.00
CA SER A 78 45.34 -35.97 8.32
C SER A 78 46.17 -34.65 8.19
N ALA A 79 45.87 -33.64 9.01
CA ALA A 79 46.77 -32.63 9.65
C ALA A 79 47.91 -31.84 8.92
N THR A 80 47.74 -30.49 8.87
CA THR A 80 48.71 -29.39 9.28
C THR A 80 50.02 -29.11 8.47
N PRO A 81 50.81 -28.02 8.73
CA PRO A 81 50.50 -26.57 8.92
C PRO A 81 51.49 -25.57 8.20
N ILE A 82 51.49 -24.27 8.59
CA ILE A 82 52.49 -23.15 8.40
C ILE A 82 52.63 -22.57 6.95
N THR A 83 52.87 -21.26 6.64
CA THR A 83 53.43 -20.09 7.38
C THR A 83 52.94 -18.71 6.88
N ARG A 84 53.03 -17.67 7.74
CA ARG A 84 52.81 -16.22 7.46
C ARG A 84 54.01 -15.51 6.79
N SER A 85 53.77 -14.42 6.05
CA SER A 85 54.56 -13.16 6.16
C SER A 85 53.95 -11.95 5.42
N SER A 86 53.73 -10.85 6.17
CA SER A 86 53.95 -9.40 5.87
C SER A 86 53.89 -8.88 4.42
N ILE A 87 53.03 -7.91 4.04
CA ILE A 87 53.05 -6.47 4.41
C ILE A 87 54.40 -5.80 4.09
N ASP A 88 54.50 -4.92 3.08
CA ASP A 88 54.44 -3.42 3.22
C ASP A 88 54.45 -2.71 1.82
N PRO A 89 54.52 -1.35 1.63
CA PRO A 89 53.38 -0.65 1.01
C PRO A 89 53.72 0.36 -0.14
N LEU A 90 52.77 1.27 -0.40
CA LEU A 90 52.92 2.63 -1.01
C LEU A 90 52.90 2.76 -2.56
N ASN A 91 51.79 3.27 -3.14
CA ASN A 91 51.65 4.72 -3.42
C ASN A 91 50.29 5.14 -4.01
N SER A 92 50.00 6.43 -3.94
CA SER A 92 48.70 7.10 -4.17
C SER A 92 48.40 7.48 -5.64
N PRO A 93 47.13 7.78 -6.00
CA PRO A 93 46.73 8.07 -7.37
C PRO A 93 46.98 9.53 -7.80
N ILE A 94 47.53 9.73 -9.00
CA ILE A 94 47.72 11.05 -9.61
C ILE A 94 46.54 11.37 -10.55
N ARG A 95 45.76 12.40 -10.23
CA ARG A 95 44.72 12.96 -11.12
C ARG A 95 45.34 13.71 -12.30
N ARG A 96 44.89 13.44 -13.53
CA ARG A 96 44.74 14.45 -14.61
C ARG A 96 43.48 14.18 -15.44
N ASN A 97 42.65 15.21 -15.55
CA ASN A 97 41.57 15.42 -16.55
C ASN A 97 40.74 14.21 -17.02
N GLY A 98 39.85 13.72 -16.14
CA GLY A 98 38.46 13.47 -16.55
C GLY A 98 38.08 12.16 -17.24
N VAL A 99 38.99 11.20 -17.47
CA VAL A 99 38.63 9.87 -18.00
C VAL A 99 39.32 8.77 -17.19
N CYS A 100 38.57 7.76 -16.75
CA CYS A 100 39.10 6.56 -16.09
C CYS A 100 39.12 5.40 -17.09
N THR A 101 40.31 4.90 -17.44
CA THR A 101 40.48 3.74 -18.33
C THR A 101 40.83 2.49 -17.55
N VAL A 102 39.96 1.48 -17.59
CA VAL A 102 40.22 0.17 -16.97
C VAL A 102 41.09 -0.68 -17.89
N ALA A 103 42.35 -0.88 -17.52
CA ALA A 103 43.28 -1.73 -18.27
C ALA A 103 42.99 -3.22 -18.01
N PHE A 104 42.33 -3.89 -18.96
CA PHE A 104 42.11 -5.33 -18.93
C PHE A 104 43.44 -6.09 -19.22
N LYS A 105 43.96 -6.84 -18.25
CA LYS A 105 45.09 -7.76 -18.48
C LYS A 105 44.60 -9.04 -19.16
N SER A 106 45.13 -9.34 -20.35
CA SER A 106 44.89 -10.60 -21.04
C SER A 106 45.69 -11.75 -20.41
N SER A 107 45.00 -12.79 -19.94
CA SER A 107 45.63 -14.01 -19.45
C SER A 107 45.92 -14.98 -20.59
N GLN A 108 47.16 -14.97 -21.09
CA GLN A 108 47.62 -16.00 -22.04
C GLN A 108 47.72 -17.36 -21.33
N ARG A 109 46.84 -18.31 -21.67
CA ARG A 109 47.13 -19.74 -21.49
C ARG A 109 47.96 -20.21 -22.68
N ALA A 110 49.16 -20.73 -22.43
CA ALA A 110 49.94 -21.40 -23.45
C ALA A 110 49.32 -22.77 -23.78
N PHE A 111 48.99 -22.99 -25.05
CA PHE A 111 48.66 -24.32 -25.56
C PHE A 111 49.96 -25.08 -25.86
N HIS A 112 50.12 -26.27 -25.31
CA HIS A 112 51.20 -27.19 -25.68
C HIS A 112 50.73 -28.12 -26.81
N ALA A 113 51.50 -28.21 -27.89
CA ALA A 113 51.30 -29.22 -28.93
C ALA A 113 51.87 -30.56 -28.46
N SER A 114 51.07 -31.63 -28.54
CA SER A 114 51.52 -33.00 -28.30
C SER A 114 52.40 -33.50 -29.45
N VAL A 115 53.47 -34.24 -29.11
CA VAL A 115 54.44 -34.74 -30.09
C VAL A 115 53.80 -35.77 -31.01
N VAL A 116 54.02 -35.61 -32.32
CA VAL A 116 53.56 -36.55 -33.35
C VAL A 116 54.24 -37.91 -33.15
N ARG A 117 53.46 -38.94 -32.79
CA ARG A 117 53.94 -40.33 -32.85
C ARG A 117 54.05 -40.74 -34.32
N CYS A 118 55.22 -41.26 -34.70
CA CYS A 118 55.40 -41.88 -36.00
C CYS A 118 54.44 -43.09 -36.14
N ARG A 119 53.85 -43.27 -37.33
CA ARG A 119 52.92 -44.36 -37.60
C ARG A 119 53.70 -45.63 -37.97
N ASP A 120 53.80 -46.57 -37.05
CA ASP A 120 54.08 -47.96 -37.41
C ASP A 120 52.85 -48.53 -38.13
N HIS A 121 52.93 -48.63 -39.46
CA HIS A 121 51.90 -49.23 -40.31
C HIS A 121 52.46 -50.41 -41.09
N HIS A 122 52.76 -51.48 -40.35
CA HIS A 122 52.96 -52.81 -40.92
C HIS A 122 52.06 -53.78 -40.15
N PHE A 123 50.83 -53.96 -40.62
CA PHE A 123 49.95 -55.00 -40.09
C PHE A 123 50.47 -56.35 -40.60
N ASP A 124 51.17 -57.07 -39.74
CA ASP A 124 51.76 -58.38 -40.04
C ASP A 124 50.65 -59.45 -40.11
N THR A 125 50.17 -59.68 -41.33
CA THR A 125 49.08 -60.61 -41.64
C THR A 125 49.46 -62.06 -41.30
N LEU A 126 50.74 -62.43 -41.47
CA LEU A 126 51.23 -63.78 -41.18
C LEU A 126 51.22 -64.04 -39.67
N LYS A 127 51.77 -63.12 -38.87
CA LYS A 127 51.79 -63.23 -37.41
C LYS A 127 50.39 -63.28 -36.80
N PHE A 128 49.41 -62.64 -37.42
CA PHE A 128 48.02 -62.75 -36.99
C PHE A 128 47.42 -64.13 -37.31
N VAL A 129 47.67 -64.66 -38.51
CA VAL A 129 47.28 -66.02 -38.90
C VAL A 129 47.94 -67.09 -38.01
N GLU A 130 49.24 -66.98 -37.72
CA GLU A 130 49.94 -67.88 -36.79
C GLU A 130 49.36 -67.84 -35.37
N ARG A 131 48.95 -66.65 -34.91
CA ARG A 131 48.30 -66.51 -33.61
C ARG A 131 46.94 -67.20 -33.59
N LEU A 132 46.12 -67.02 -34.63
CA LEU A 132 44.84 -67.72 -34.77
C LEU A 132 45.03 -69.25 -34.82
N LYS A 133 46.03 -69.76 -35.56
CA LYS A 133 46.38 -71.20 -35.53
C LYS A 133 46.71 -71.69 -34.12
N ARG A 134 47.44 -70.89 -33.33
CA ARG A 134 47.81 -71.24 -31.95
C ARG A 134 46.61 -71.28 -30.99
N GLU A 135 45.60 -70.46 -31.23
CA GLU A 135 44.32 -70.47 -30.51
C GLU A 135 43.32 -71.54 -31.04
N GLY A 136 43.78 -72.48 -31.88
CA GLY A 136 43.02 -73.66 -32.30
C GLY A 136 42.26 -73.56 -33.63
N PHE A 137 42.40 -72.46 -34.38
CA PHE A 137 41.79 -72.34 -35.71
C PHE A 137 42.56 -73.14 -36.77
N SER A 138 41.86 -73.71 -37.75
CA SER A 138 42.53 -74.30 -38.91
C SER A 138 43.20 -73.22 -39.77
N GLU A 139 44.22 -73.60 -40.53
CA GLU A 139 44.97 -72.67 -41.40
C GLU A 139 44.05 -71.93 -42.39
N GLU A 140 43.12 -72.66 -43.00
CA GLU A 140 42.15 -72.11 -43.95
C GLU A 140 41.22 -71.08 -43.29
N GLN A 141 40.75 -71.35 -42.07
CA GLN A 141 39.90 -70.43 -41.30
C GLN A 141 40.66 -69.17 -40.88
N ALA A 142 41.90 -69.32 -40.40
CA ALA A 142 42.73 -68.19 -39.99
C ALA A 142 43.06 -67.25 -41.17
N VAL A 143 43.35 -67.80 -42.36
CA VAL A 143 43.56 -67.02 -43.59
C VAL A 143 42.26 -66.34 -44.06
N ALA A 144 41.11 -67.03 -43.98
CA ALA A 144 39.82 -66.46 -44.35
C ALA A 144 39.42 -65.27 -43.46
N MET A 145 39.58 -65.39 -42.14
CA MET A 145 39.33 -64.28 -41.20
C MET A 145 40.22 -63.07 -41.49
N MET A 146 41.49 -63.28 -41.89
CA MET A 146 42.36 -62.16 -42.26
C MET A 146 41.89 -61.41 -43.51
N ARG A 147 41.40 -62.12 -44.54
CA ARG A 147 40.87 -61.46 -45.75
C ARG A 147 39.70 -60.53 -45.40
N ILE A 148 38.75 -61.01 -44.60
CA ILE A 148 37.61 -60.20 -44.11
C ILE A 148 38.10 -58.98 -43.31
N LEU A 149 39.09 -59.16 -42.42
CA LEU A 149 39.65 -58.04 -41.65
C LEU A 149 40.28 -56.97 -42.55
N ASN A 150 41.01 -57.39 -43.58
CA ASN A 150 41.62 -56.48 -44.55
C ASN A 150 40.57 -55.68 -45.34
N ASP A 151 39.49 -56.33 -45.77
CA ASP A 151 38.40 -55.67 -46.51
C ASP A 151 37.67 -54.62 -45.64
N VAL A 152 37.38 -54.95 -44.37
CA VAL A 152 36.78 -54.01 -43.41
C VAL A 152 37.71 -52.83 -43.08
N ILE A 153 39.02 -53.07 -42.96
CA ILE A 153 40.01 -51.99 -42.76
C ILE A 153 40.01 -51.07 -43.98
N GLN A 154 40.03 -51.62 -45.20
CA GLN A 154 40.01 -50.86 -46.45
C GLN A 154 38.76 -49.97 -46.56
N GLU A 155 37.58 -50.50 -46.24
CA GLU A 155 36.30 -49.77 -46.21
C GLU A 155 36.33 -48.64 -45.17
N SER A 156 36.84 -48.91 -43.96
CA SER A 156 36.96 -47.91 -42.90
C SER A 156 37.85 -46.72 -43.28
N ILE A 157 38.95 -46.97 -44.00
CA ILE A 157 39.87 -45.93 -44.48
C ILE A 157 39.21 -45.09 -45.56
N GLN A 158 38.45 -45.70 -46.48
CA GLN A 158 37.73 -44.95 -47.52
C GLN A 158 36.64 -44.06 -46.91
N ASN A 159 35.88 -44.57 -45.93
CA ASN A 159 34.82 -43.81 -45.27
C ASN A 159 35.36 -42.62 -44.46
N LEU A 160 36.47 -42.80 -43.74
CA LEU A 160 37.18 -41.71 -43.05
C LEU A 160 37.74 -40.67 -44.03
N THR A 161 38.30 -41.11 -45.15
CA THR A 161 38.87 -40.20 -46.16
C THR A 161 37.80 -39.32 -46.80
N ARG A 162 36.57 -39.83 -46.96
CA ARG A 162 35.43 -39.06 -47.51
C ARG A 162 34.97 -37.89 -46.63
N THR A 163 35.26 -37.92 -45.32
CA THR A 163 34.90 -36.84 -44.38
C THR A 163 36.06 -35.88 -44.09
N MET A 164 37.24 -36.10 -44.67
CA MET A 164 38.40 -35.21 -44.50
C MET A 164 38.39 -34.09 -45.54
N VAL A 165 38.60 -32.85 -45.08
CA VAL A 165 38.75 -31.67 -45.92
C VAL A 165 40.25 -31.43 -46.18
N LEU A 166 40.60 -31.04 -47.40
CA LEU A 166 41.97 -30.65 -47.73
C LEU A 166 42.38 -29.44 -46.89
N LYS A 167 43.61 -29.46 -46.36
CA LYS A 167 44.13 -28.39 -45.50
C LYS A 167 44.01 -27.00 -46.17
N GLU A 168 44.23 -26.94 -47.48
CA GLU A 168 44.11 -25.72 -48.29
C GLU A 168 42.69 -25.13 -48.26
N ASP A 169 41.64 -25.95 -48.42
CA ASP A 169 40.25 -25.50 -48.39
C ASP A 169 39.83 -25.02 -47.00
N ALA A 170 40.31 -25.69 -45.94
CA ALA A 170 40.08 -25.26 -44.56
C ALA A 170 40.77 -23.92 -44.25
N GLU A 171 42.02 -23.75 -44.69
CA GLU A 171 42.77 -22.49 -44.53
C GLU A 171 42.13 -21.35 -45.36
N ARG A 172 41.67 -21.64 -46.57
CA ARG A 172 40.95 -20.70 -47.44
C ARG A 172 39.64 -20.23 -46.83
N SER A 173 38.82 -21.16 -46.33
CA SER A 173 37.56 -20.83 -45.63
C SER A 173 37.81 -19.95 -44.38
N THR A 174 38.84 -20.29 -43.60
CA THR A 174 39.27 -19.51 -42.43
C THR A 174 39.76 -18.11 -42.82
N TYR A 175 40.41 -17.96 -43.98
CA TYR A 175 40.84 -16.66 -44.49
C TYR A 175 39.65 -15.79 -44.94
N THR A 176 38.71 -16.34 -45.70
CA THR A 176 37.49 -15.63 -46.12
C THR A 176 36.73 -15.09 -44.91
N GLN A 177 36.47 -15.94 -43.90
CA GLN A 177 35.81 -15.50 -42.65
C GLN A 177 36.52 -14.31 -41.98
N LYS A 178 37.86 -14.31 -41.92
CA LYS A 178 38.63 -13.21 -41.33
C LYS A 178 38.45 -11.89 -42.09
N VAL A 179 38.36 -11.94 -43.42
CA VAL A 179 38.12 -10.76 -44.25
C VAL A 179 36.70 -10.24 -44.05
N ASP A 180 35.71 -11.12 -44.00
CA ASP A 180 34.30 -10.76 -43.77
C ASP A 180 34.10 -10.12 -42.39
N PHE A 181 34.72 -10.67 -41.33
CA PHE A 181 34.70 -10.08 -40.00
C PHE A 181 35.39 -8.70 -39.93
N ALA A 182 36.49 -8.51 -40.67
CA ALA A 182 37.15 -7.20 -40.75
C ALA A 182 36.25 -6.16 -41.46
N LYS A 183 35.54 -6.58 -42.52
CA LYS A 183 34.59 -5.73 -43.24
C LYS A 183 33.38 -5.34 -42.38
N LEU A 184 32.71 -6.33 -41.77
CA LEU A 184 31.57 -6.10 -40.85
C LEU A 184 31.93 -5.16 -39.70
N ARG A 185 33.13 -5.30 -39.12
CA ARG A 185 33.62 -4.40 -38.07
C ARG A 185 33.78 -2.96 -38.58
N SER A 186 34.25 -2.76 -39.81
CA SER A 186 34.39 -1.44 -40.40
C SER A 186 33.04 -0.80 -40.71
N GLU A 187 32.06 -1.57 -41.20
CA GLU A 187 30.70 -1.09 -41.47
C GLU A 187 29.98 -0.71 -40.17
N LEU A 188 30.09 -1.54 -39.12
CA LEU A 188 29.49 -1.29 -37.82
C LEU A 188 30.08 -0.06 -37.12
N LEU A 189 31.41 0.13 -37.14
CA LEU A 189 32.05 1.33 -36.59
C LEU A 189 31.64 2.61 -37.33
N ASN A 190 31.42 2.52 -38.65
CA ASN A 190 30.94 3.66 -39.43
C ASN A 190 29.47 3.98 -39.10
N SER A 191 28.61 2.95 -38.98
CA SER A 191 27.21 3.10 -38.60
C SER A 191 27.06 3.76 -37.22
N ASP A 192 27.75 3.24 -36.21
CA ASP A 192 27.76 3.77 -34.83
C ASP A 192 28.23 5.22 -34.78
N SER A 193 29.27 5.57 -35.55
CA SER A 193 29.73 6.96 -35.70
C SER A 193 28.66 7.88 -36.33
N THR A 194 27.96 7.42 -37.37
CA THR A 194 26.88 8.22 -38.00
C THR A 194 25.66 8.39 -37.10
N GLU A 195 25.27 7.35 -36.37
CA GLU A 195 24.14 7.40 -35.43
C GLU A 195 24.46 8.33 -34.24
N ALA A 196 25.67 8.22 -33.67
CA ALA A 196 26.13 9.11 -32.61
C ALA A 196 26.18 10.59 -33.04
N GLN A 197 26.50 10.89 -34.31
CA GLN A 197 26.46 12.25 -34.85
C GLN A 197 25.02 12.78 -35.00
N LEU A 198 24.10 11.95 -35.51
CA LEU A 198 22.67 12.30 -35.63
C LEU A 198 22.05 12.56 -34.24
N THR A 199 22.32 11.71 -33.27
CA THR A 199 21.84 11.84 -31.88
C THR A 199 22.39 13.09 -31.20
N ARG A 200 23.67 13.45 -31.41
CA ARG A 200 24.19 14.74 -30.91
C ARG A 200 23.48 15.94 -31.55
N SER A 201 23.26 15.92 -32.87
CA SER A 201 22.56 17.01 -33.56
C SER A 201 21.10 17.16 -33.11
N SER A 202 20.40 16.06 -32.79
CA SER A 202 19.05 16.13 -32.23
C SER A 202 19.04 16.70 -30.81
N HIS A 203 19.99 16.30 -29.95
CA HIS A 203 20.13 16.88 -28.61
C HIS A 203 20.44 18.38 -28.63
N GLU A 204 21.32 18.86 -29.52
CA GLU A 204 21.61 20.29 -29.67
C GLU A 204 20.38 21.10 -30.10
N LYS A 205 19.58 20.57 -31.03
CA LYS A 205 18.30 21.18 -31.46
C LYS A 205 17.29 21.24 -30.31
N ILE A 206 17.09 20.13 -29.61
CA ILE A 206 16.17 20.05 -28.46
C ILE A 206 16.59 21.01 -27.35
N ALA A 207 17.89 21.13 -27.06
CA ALA A 207 18.41 22.08 -26.07
C ALA A 207 18.14 23.55 -26.47
N ALA A 208 18.29 23.90 -27.75
CA ALA A 208 17.97 25.23 -28.26
C ALA A 208 16.46 25.54 -28.18
N ASP A 209 15.60 24.59 -28.54
CA ASP A 209 14.15 24.73 -28.43
C ASP A 209 13.68 24.84 -26.96
N LEU A 210 14.28 24.09 -26.05
CA LEU A 210 14.01 24.17 -24.60
C LEU A 210 14.38 25.56 -24.05
N ALA A 211 15.56 26.10 -24.41
CA ALA A 211 15.97 27.45 -24.02
C ALA A 211 14.99 28.52 -24.55
N LYS A 212 14.53 28.38 -25.80
CA LYS A 212 13.55 29.28 -26.44
C LYS A 212 12.17 29.18 -25.78
N LEU A 213 11.72 27.98 -25.43
CA LEU A 213 10.45 27.76 -24.72
C LEU A 213 10.50 28.36 -23.31
N ASN A 214 11.60 28.18 -22.59
CA ASN A 214 11.81 28.72 -21.25
C ASN A 214 11.79 30.27 -21.24
N SER A 215 12.37 30.91 -22.26
CA SER A 215 12.25 32.37 -22.45
C SER A 215 10.80 32.79 -22.64
N ARG A 216 10.06 32.14 -23.56
CA ARG A 216 8.64 32.44 -23.82
C ARG A 216 7.75 32.24 -22.59
N LEU A 217 7.98 31.18 -21.83
CA LEU A 217 7.27 30.93 -20.57
C LEU A 217 7.53 32.05 -19.55
N ARG A 218 8.77 32.53 -19.42
CA ARG A 218 9.07 33.69 -18.55
C ARG A 218 8.38 34.97 -19.00
N ASP A 219 8.33 35.23 -20.31
CA ASP A 219 7.65 36.42 -20.85
C ASP A 219 6.13 36.38 -20.60
N GLU A 220 5.49 35.22 -20.80
CA GLU A 220 4.05 35.04 -20.52
C GLU A 220 3.72 35.03 -19.02
N ILE A 221 4.57 34.46 -18.17
CA ILE A 221 4.44 34.58 -16.71
C ILE A 221 4.56 36.05 -16.29
N GLY A 222 5.47 36.82 -16.90
CA GLY A 222 5.59 38.26 -16.65
C GLY A 222 4.34 39.05 -17.07
N ARG A 223 3.78 38.77 -18.24
CA ARG A 223 2.53 39.40 -18.72
C ARG A 223 1.33 39.05 -17.85
N THR A 224 1.14 37.76 -17.55
CA THR A 224 0.00 37.30 -16.73
C THR A 224 0.09 37.82 -15.30
N GLN A 225 1.27 37.85 -14.67
CA GLN A 225 1.48 38.45 -13.36
C GLN A 225 1.18 39.95 -13.34
N ALA A 226 1.54 40.68 -14.40
CA ALA A 226 1.20 42.10 -14.55
C ALA A 226 -0.31 42.34 -14.71
N SER A 227 -1.00 41.49 -15.50
CA SER A 227 -2.46 41.54 -15.66
C SER A 227 -3.18 41.29 -14.34
N VAL A 228 -2.88 40.18 -13.66
CA VAL A 228 -3.49 39.81 -12.37
C VAL A 228 -3.26 40.90 -11.32
N ARG A 229 -2.11 41.57 -11.32
CA ARG A 229 -1.85 42.71 -10.42
C ARG A 229 -2.68 43.94 -10.77
N LEU A 230 -2.98 44.20 -12.04
CA LEU A 230 -3.90 45.26 -12.45
C LEU A 230 -5.32 44.93 -12.01
N ASP A 231 -5.79 43.71 -12.29
CA ASP A 231 -7.14 43.24 -11.95
C ASP A 231 -7.38 43.28 -10.42
N LEU A 232 -6.40 42.84 -9.62
CA LEU A 232 -6.44 42.97 -8.15
C LEU A 232 -6.52 44.42 -7.67
N ASN A 233 -5.83 45.35 -8.33
CA ASN A 233 -5.88 46.76 -7.95
C ASN A 233 -7.23 47.40 -8.32
N LEU A 234 -7.80 47.04 -9.48
CA LEU A 234 -9.13 47.48 -9.91
C LEU A 234 -10.21 46.93 -8.98
N GLU A 235 -10.19 45.63 -8.67
CA GLU A 235 -11.17 45.00 -7.80
C GLU A 235 -11.04 45.49 -6.34
N LYS A 236 -9.82 45.74 -5.85
CA LYS A 236 -9.61 46.41 -4.56
C LYS A 236 -10.16 47.84 -4.54
N GLY A 237 -10.14 48.55 -5.67
CA GLY A 237 -10.83 49.82 -5.85
C GLY A 237 -12.36 49.65 -5.74
N ARG A 238 -12.91 48.70 -6.50
CA ARG A 238 -14.35 48.40 -6.55
C ARG A 238 -14.90 47.98 -5.18
N ILE A 239 -14.20 47.10 -4.47
CA ILE A 239 -14.53 46.67 -3.10
C ILE A 239 -14.52 47.85 -2.12
N ARG A 240 -13.55 48.78 -2.24
CA ARG A 240 -13.50 49.97 -1.37
C ARG A 240 -14.67 50.91 -1.62
N GLU A 241 -15.07 51.08 -2.87
CA GLU A 241 -16.21 51.93 -3.24
C GLU A 241 -17.55 51.29 -2.84
N GLU A 242 -17.69 49.97 -3.00
CA GLU A 242 -18.85 49.22 -2.51
C GLU A 242 -18.92 49.23 -0.97
N ALA A 243 -17.80 49.08 -0.26
CA ALA A 243 -17.75 49.17 1.19
C ALA A 243 -18.15 50.57 1.69
N ASN A 244 -17.66 51.65 1.07
CA ASN A 244 -18.08 53.02 1.38
C ASN A 244 -19.59 53.23 1.12
N SER A 245 -20.14 52.62 0.06
CA SER A 245 -21.58 52.65 -0.24
C SER A 245 -22.40 51.90 0.81
N GLN A 246 -21.93 50.74 1.26
CA GLN A 246 -22.54 49.99 2.36
C GLN A 246 -22.47 50.77 3.68
N GLU A 247 -21.36 51.44 4.00
CA GLU A 247 -21.24 52.26 5.22
C GLU A 247 -22.23 53.45 5.23
N MET A 248 -22.47 54.09 4.07
CA MET A 248 -23.52 55.11 3.97
C MET A 248 -24.92 54.52 4.18
N ARG A 249 -25.23 53.37 3.56
CA ARG A 249 -26.52 52.68 3.79
C ARG A 249 -26.70 52.27 5.24
N ILE A 250 -25.64 51.81 5.91
CA ILE A 250 -25.67 51.47 7.33
C ILE A 250 -26.04 52.70 8.17
N LYS A 251 -25.40 53.86 7.95
CA LYS A 251 -25.72 55.11 8.66
C LYS A 251 -27.13 55.64 8.36
N GLU A 252 -27.62 55.47 7.13
CA GLU A 252 -29.02 55.75 6.78
C GLU A 252 -29.98 54.83 7.54
N THR A 253 -29.68 53.52 7.62
CA THR A 253 -30.51 52.59 8.41
C THR A 253 -30.39 52.82 9.92
N GLU A 254 -29.23 53.22 10.43
CA GLU A 254 -29.00 53.52 11.85
C GLU A 254 -29.84 54.73 12.29
N THR A 255 -29.75 55.84 11.55
CA THR A 255 -30.60 57.03 11.83
C THR A 255 -32.09 56.75 11.67
N ARG A 256 -32.48 55.87 10.73
CA ARG A 256 -33.87 55.40 10.62
C ARG A 256 -34.29 54.51 11.78
N ILE A 257 -33.41 53.63 12.27
CA ILE A 257 -33.66 52.80 13.46
C ILE A 257 -33.80 53.71 14.69
N GLU A 258 -32.98 54.74 14.86
CA GLU A 258 -33.13 55.69 15.97
C GLU A 258 -34.48 56.43 15.93
N GLN A 259 -34.93 56.86 14.75
CA GLN A 259 -36.26 57.47 14.56
C GLN A 259 -37.39 56.49 14.86
N GLU A 260 -37.31 55.25 14.36
CA GLU A 260 -38.32 54.22 14.62
C GLU A 260 -38.29 53.78 16.10
N VAL A 261 -37.14 53.75 16.78
CA VAL A 261 -36.99 53.48 18.22
C VAL A 261 -37.58 54.61 19.07
N ALA A 262 -37.39 55.88 18.69
CA ALA A 262 -38.05 57.00 19.35
C ALA A 262 -39.59 56.91 19.24
N GLY A 263 -40.10 56.62 18.03
CA GLY A 263 -41.54 56.40 17.82
C GLY A 263 -42.09 55.14 18.49
N LEU A 264 -41.29 54.07 18.60
CA LEU A 264 -41.65 52.86 19.34
C LEU A 264 -41.68 53.12 20.84
N ARG A 265 -40.79 53.95 21.39
CA ARG A 265 -40.79 54.31 22.82
C ARG A 265 -42.09 55.02 23.22
N GLU A 266 -42.56 55.95 22.40
CA GLU A 266 -43.85 56.64 22.57
C GLU A 266 -45.04 55.65 22.51
N ARG A 267 -45.04 54.73 21.54
CA ARG A 267 -46.07 53.68 21.42
C ARG A 267 -46.04 52.66 22.56
N VAL A 268 -44.85 52.33 23.09
CA VAL A 268 -44.69 51.41 24.22
C VAL A 268 -45.23 52.02 25.51
N GLU A 269 -45.11 53.33 25.72
CA GLU A 269 -45.75 53.98 26.89
C GLU A 269 -47.28 53.96 26.80
N ALA A 270 -47.84 54.13 25.61
CA ALA A 270 -49.29 54.00 25.38
C ALA A 270 -49.82 52.56 25.56
N VAL A 271 -49.01 51.54 25.28
CA VAL A 271 -49.41 50.12 25.32
C VAL A 271 -49.24 49.46 26.71
N LYS A 272 -48.45 50.07 27.62
CA LYS A 272 -48.14 49.56 28.98
C LYS A 272 -49.35 49.10 29.81
N PHE A 273 -50.55 49.67 29.61
CA PHE A 273 -51.76 49.29 30.36
C PHE A 273 -52.59 48.17 29.70
N SER A 274 -52.35 47.86 28.42
CA SER A 274 -53.13 46.87 27.65
C SER A 274 -52.49 45.48 27.63
N THR A 275 -51.15 45.40 27.56
CA THR A 275 -50.43 44.13 27.45
C THR A 275 -50.36 43.30 28.73
N LEU A 276 -50.57 43.92 29.91
CA LEU A 276 -50.52 43.22 31.20
C LEU A 276 -51.65 42.19 31.40
N GLN A 277 -52.78 42.30 30.71
CA GLN A 277 -53.87 41.32 30.79
C GLN A 277 -53.72 40.12 29.86
N TRP A 278 -52.99 40.24 28.74
CA TRP A 278 -52.84 39.16 27.75
C TRP A 278 -51.58 38.30 27.96
N LEU A 279 -50.58 38.80 28.70
CA LEU A 279 -49.29 38.12 28.86
C LEU A 279 -49.33 36.86 29.74
N MET A 280 -50.30 36.76 30.66
CA MET A 280 -50.45 35.61 31.58
C MET A 280 -50.95 34.32 30.89
N GLY A 281 -51.60 34.42 29.72
CA GLY A 281 -52.23 33.27 29.06
C GLY A 281 -51.43 32.62 27.92
N VAL A 282 -50.50 33.35 27.30
CA VAL A 282 -49.88 32.93 26.03
C VAL A 282 -48.39 32.57 26.18
N CYS A 283 -47.70 33.13 27.17
CA CYS A 283 -46.24 32.98 27.29
C CYS A 283 -45.76 31.61 27.83
N THR A 284 -46.63 30.79 28.43
CA THR A 284 -46.27 29.48 29.01
C THR A 284 -46.36 28.30 28.02
N GLY A 285 -47.04 28.45 26.87
CA GLY A 285 -47.27 27.34 25.94
C GLY A 285 -46.23 27.22 24.82
N THR A 286 -45.86 28.33 24.19
CA THR A 286 -45.20 28.31 22.86
C THR A 286 -43.69 28.54 22.89
N ALA A 287 -43.15 29.13 23.95
CA ALA A 287 -41.70 29.37 24.06
C ALA A 287 -40.89 28.08 24.32
N ALA A 288 -41.50 27.05 24.90
CA ALA A 288 -40.84 25.78 25.22
C ALA A 288 -40.66 24.85 24.00
N LEU A 289 -41.46 25.01 22.94
CA LEU A 289 -41.47 24.11 21.78
C LEU A 289 -40.63 24.60 20.59
N ILE A 290 -40.20 25.87 20.58
CA ILE A 290 -39.38 26.45 19.50
C ILE A 290 -37.90 26.59 19.91
N LEU A 291 -37.59 26.53 21.21
CA LEU A 291 -36.20 26.43 21.72
C LEU A 291 -35.68 24.98 21.78
N ALA A 292 -36.42 24.01 21.23
CA ALA A 292 -36.14 22.57 21.35
C ALA A 292 -35.93 21.87 19.99
N SER A 293 -35.36 22.54 18.99
CA SER A 293 -35.01 21.89 17.70
C SER A 293 -33.95 22.64 16.85
N ASN A 294 -32.81 23.03 17.45
CA ASN A 294 -31.53 23.10 16.72
C ASN A 294 -30.31 23.26 17.64
N SER A 295 -30.02 22.20 18.40
CA SER A 295 -28.69 21.99 18.99
C SER A 295 -27.85 21.16 18.00
N THR A 296 -27.39 21.78 16.89
CA THR A 296 -26.40 21.14 16.02
C THR A 296 -25.01 21.24 16.66
N GLY A 297 -24.78 20.37 17.65
CA GLY A 297 -23.49 20.24 18.32
C GLY A 297 -22.39 19.79 17.36
N VAL A 298 -21.15 19.87 17.83
CA VAL A 298 -20.01 19.26 17.16
C VAL A 298 -20.24 17.74 17.09
N LEU A 299 -20.12 17.15 15.90
CA LEU A 299 -20.29 15.71 15.71
C LEU A 299 -19.06 14.97 16.24
N ASP A 300 -19.26 14.08 17.22
CA ASP A 300 -18.22 13.16 17.68
C ASP A 300 -18.09 12.01 16.66
N VAL A 301 -16.90 11.86 16.08
CA VAL A 301 -16.59 10.90 15.03
C VAL A 301 -15.55 9.91 15.55
N PHE A 302 -15.75 8.61 15.30
CA PHE A 302 -14.90 7.57 15.88
C PHE A 302 -14.70 6.37 14.94
N GLN A 303 -13.57 5.69 15.11
CA GLN A 303 -13.37 4.32 14.62
C GLN A 303 -13.87 3.35 15.69
N VAL A 304 -14.40 2.18 15.30
CA VAL A 304 -14.61 1.09 16.25
C VAL A 304 -13.29 0.33 16.43
N TYR A 305 -12.76 0.32 17.66
CA TYR A 305 -11.55 -0.40 18.04
C TYR A 305 -11.61 -0.77 19.54
N GLN A 306 -10.76 -1.71 19.98
CA GLN A 306 -10.56 -2.01 21.40
C GLN A 306 -9.88 -0.80 22.07
N PRO A 307 -10.54 -0.11 23.01
CA PRO A 307 -10.02 1.10 23.61
C PRO A 307 -8.81 0.79 24.51
N ILE A 308 -7.76 1.60 24.37
CA ILE A 308 -6.55 1.53 25.19
C ILE A 308 -6.56 2.73 26.15
N PRO A 309 -6.36 2.55 27.47
CA PRO A 309 -6.28 3.68 28.39
C PRO A 309 -5.07 4.57 28.06
N PHE A 310 -5.30 5.88 27.94
CA PHE A 310 -4.21 6.82 27.61
C PHE A 310 -3.22 7.02 28.77
N ALA A 311 -3.72 6.97 30.01
CA ALA A 311 -2.94 7.08 31.23
C ALA A 311 -3.47 6.07 32.26
N GLU A 312 -2.57 5.48 33.04
CA GLU A 312 -2.91 4.53 34.11
C GLU A 312 -2.36 5.00 35.46
N ASP A 313 -3.25 5.16 36.44
CA ASP A 313 -2.93 5.58 37.80
C ASP A 313 -2.25 4.43 38.58
N GLY A 314 -0.95 4.26 38.36
CA GLY A 314 -0.12 3.28 39.08
C GLY A 314 1.26 3.00 38.49
N ALA A 315 1.52 3.36 37.23
CA ALA A 315 2.80 3.13 36.58
C ALA A 315 3.93 4.04 37.12
N ARG A 316 5.18 3.58 37.07
CA ARG A 316 6.34 4.47 37.26
C ARG A 316 6.49 5.36 36.02
N CYS A 317 7.12 6.54 36.18
CA CYS A 317 7.30 7.52 35.10
C CYS A 317 6.00 8.01 34.44
N ASN A 318 4.90 8.12 35.21
CA ASN A 318 3.61 8.67 34.76
C ASN A 318 3.73 10.17 34.42
N ILE A 319 4.12 10.47 33.18
CA ILE A 319 4.31 11.83 32.66
C ILE A 319 3.54 11.97 31.34
N THR A 320 2.80 13.07 31.19
CA THR A 320 2.13 13.43 29.94
C THR A 320 2.73 14.70 29.36
N LEU A 321 3.27 14.63 28.14
CA LEU A 321 3.82 15.76 27.41
C LEU A 321 2.86 16.20 26.29
N LEU A 322 2.69 17.51 26.12
CA LEU A 322 2.11 18.08 24.90
C LEU A 322 3.20 18.07 23.83
N LEU A 323 3.03 17.24 22.80
CA LEU A 323 3.98 17.18 21.68
C LEU A 323 3.72 18.31 20.67
N MET A 324 2.44 18.68 20.48
CA MET A 324 2.02 19.68 19.51
C MET A 324 0.58 20.13 19.77
N GLU A 325 0.32 21.41 19.54
CA GLU A 325 -1.00 22.00 19.37
C GLU A 325 -0.93 22.96 18.17
N HIS A 326 -1.69 22.71 17.10
CA HIS A 326 -1.52 23.44 15.83
C HIS A 326 -2.78 23.40 14.94
N GLU A 327 -2.98 24.46 14.15
CA GLU A 327 -3.99 24.53 13.08
C GLU A 327 -3.29 24.36 11.72
N PHE A 328 -3.73 23.37 10.94
CA PHE A 328 -2.82 22.69 10.03
C PHE A 328 -2.73 23.20 8.59
N ALA A 329 -1.47 23.13 8.09
CA ALA A 329 -1.11 22.89 6.69
C ALA A 329 0.11 21.93 6.58
N TYR A 330 1.13 22.11 7.43
CA TYR A 330 2.24 21.18 7.73
C TYR A 330 2.83 21.59 9.10
N SER A 331 3.32 20.67 9.94
CA SER A 331 3.98 21.05 11.19
C SER A 331 5.22 20.20 11.54
N TYR A 332 6.12 20.80 12.34
CA TYR A 332 7.33 20.16 12.83
C TYR A 332 7.77 20.80 14.16
N GLY A 333 8.42 20.01 15.00
CA GLY A 333 8.94 20.41 16.30
C GLY A 333 10.13 19.55 16.73
N ILE A 334 10.67 19.86 17.91
CA ILE A 334 11.70 19.05 18.57
C ILE A 334 11.02 18.37 19.77
N TYR A 335 11.17 17.06 19.86
CA TYR A 335 10.78 16.26 21.02
C TYR A 335 12.02 15.96 21.85
N GLU A 336 11.90 16.13 23.16
CA GLU A 336 12.92 15.75 24.14
C GLU A 336 12.30 14.72 25.12
N PRO A 337 13.05 13.66 25.49
CA PRO A 337 12.56 12.64 26.40
C PRO A 337 12.36 13.17 27.83
N PRO A 338 11.35 12.70 28.58
CA PRO A 338 11.19 13.06 29.97
C PRO A 338 12.33 12.48 30.84
N GLU A 339 12.65 13.17 31.94
CA GLU A 339 13.67 12.75 32.93
C GLU A 339 13.20 11.59 33.84
N CYS A 340 12.68 10.51 33.26
CA CYS A 340 12.41 9.26 33.97
C CYS A 340 12.55 8.04 33.06
N ASP A 341 12.66 6.84 33.64
CA ASP A 341 12.73 5.60 32.87
C ASP A 341 11.33 5.06 32.56
N PHE A 342 11.06 4.82 31.28
CA PHE A 342 9.80 4.32 30.74
C PHE A 342 10.08 3.18 29.75
N ASP A 343 9.12 2.29 29.56
CA ASP A 343 9.14 1.25 28.51
C ASP A 343 7.93 1.34 27.58
N THR A 344 6.89 2.05 28.01
CA THR A 344 5.59 2.14 27.36
C THR A 344 5.32 3.59 26.97
N VAL A 345 4.87 3.79 25.73
CA VAL A 345 4.53 5.12 25.21
C VAL A 345 3.22 5.04 24.47
N ARG A 346 2.24 5.85 24.90
CA ARG A 346 0.90 5.92 24.31
C ARG A 346 0.66 7.36 23.84
N ILE A 347 0.32 7.55 22.57
CA ILE A 347 -0.02 8.88 22.03
C ILE A 347 -1.54 9.05 21.96
N LYS A 348 -2.00 10.27 22.22
CA LYS A 348 -3.39 10.69 21.99
C LYS A 348 -3.42 11.83 20.99
N LEU A 349 -4.06 11.58 19.86
CA LEU A 349 -4.37 12.57 18.84
C LEU A 349 -5.83 13.01 19.03
N THR A 350 -6.06 14.30 19.24
CA THR A 350 -7.40 14.91 19.27
C THR A 350 -7.48 15.93 18.14
N VAL A 351 -8.50 15.83 17.29
CA VAL A 351 -8.67 16.69 16.11
C VAL A 351 -10.06 17.30 16.09
N THR A 352 -10.12 18.58 15.73
CA THR A 352 -11.36 19.30 15.46
C THR A 352 -11.29 19.98 14.10
N SER A 353 -12.42 20.05 13.41
CA SER A 353 -12.53 20.76 12.13
C SER A 353 -13.97 21.20 11.89
N LYS A 354 -14.17 22.28 11.14
CA LYS A 354 -15.50 22.83 10.83
C LYS A 354 -15.48 23.50 9.46
N GLY A 355 -16.54 23.28 8.67
CA GLY A 355 -16.67 23.81 7.31
C GLY A 355 -16.62 22.69 6.28
N ARG A 356 -16.16 23.02 5.07
CA ARG A 356 -16.03 22.05 3.97
C ARG A 356 -14.57 21.67 3.78
N GLN A 357 -14.26 20.39 3.91
CA GLN A 357 -12.95 19.80 3.64
C GLN A 357 -13.15 18.31 3.30
N PHE A 358 -12.25 17.73 2.53
CA PHE A 358 -12.19 16.27 2.35
C PHE A 358 -11.28 15.64 3.40
N ASP A 359 -11.24 14.31 3.44
CA ASP A 359 -10.24 13.62 4.24
C ASP A 359 -8.82 13.90 3.75
N ARG A 360 -7.87 13.84 4.69
CA ARG A 360 -6.46 14.14 4.48
C ARG A 360 -5.62 13.08 5.18
N LEU A 361 -4.69 12.50 4.44
CA LEU A 361 -3.69 11.61 4.98
C LEU A 361 -2.74 12.39 5.92
N GLY A 362 -2.64 11.93 7.16
CA GLY A 362 -1.70 12.42 8.16
C GLY A 362 -0.58 11.41 8.42
N LEU A 363 0.66 11.88 8.49
CA LEU A 363 1.85 11.07 8.77
C LEU A 363 2.68 11.69 9.90
N MET A 364 2.97 10.91 10.93
CA MET A 364 3.81 11.29 12.05
C MET A 364 5.16 10.57 11.97
N PHE A 365 6.24 11.35 12.00
CA PHE A 365 7.61 10.86 12.01
C PHE A 365 8.37 11.25 13.28
N LEU A 366 9.22 10.34 13.75
CA LEU A 366 10.33 10.64 14.66
C LEU A 366 11.64 10.56 13.86
N GLY A 367 12.28 11.71 13.65
CA GLY A 367 13.34 11.86 12.67
C GLY A 367 12.81 11.52 11.28
N ASP A 368 13.41 10.51 10.64
CA ASP A 368 13.00 9.99 9.34
C ASP A 368 12.13 8.71 9.43
N THR A 369 11.75 8.27 10.63
CA THR A 369 10.97 7.03 10.87
C THR A 369 9.50 7.32 11.08
N GLU A 370 8.62 6.71 10.26
CA GLU A 370 7.17 6.82 10.42
C GLU A 370 6.70 5.97 11.61
N VAL A 371 5.99 6.60 12.56
CA VAL A 371 5.48 5.93 13.77
C VAL A 371 3.95 5.86 13.82
N PHE A 372 3.26 6.67 13.04
CA PHE A 372 1.80 6.67 12.95
C PHE A 372 1.35 7.27 11.61
N ARG A 373 0.36 6.63 10.97
CA ARG A 373 -0.32 7.09 9.76
C ARG A 373 -1.82 7.01 9.98
N THR A 374 -2.53 8.07 9.62
CA THR A 374 -3.94 8.30 9.93
C THR A 374 -4.63 9.01 8.76
N SER A 375 -5.96 9.00 8.69
CA SER A 375 -6.73 9.88 7.81
C SER A 375 -7.78 10.65 8.61
N THR A 376 -7.93 11.95 8.33
CA THR A 376 -8.88 12.81 9.03
C THR A 376 -10.32 12.54 8.58
N ALA A 377 -11.25 12.47 9.54
CA ALA A 377 -12.67 12.51 9.21
C ALA A 377 -13.08 13.79 8.44
N GLU A 378 -13.96 13.68 7.44
CA GLU A 378 -14.54 14.85 6.77
C GLU A 378 -15.38 15.71 7.75
N PRO A 379 -15.12 17.03 7.87
CA PRO A 379 -15.93 17.91 8.70
C PRO A 379 -17.36 18.06 8.22
N THR A 380 -18.18 18.65 9.09
CA THR A 380 -19.52 19.14 8.78
C THR A 380 -19.55 20.67 8.92
N ALA A 381 -20.63 21.31 8.46
CA ALA A 381 -20.85 22.74 8.66
C ALA A 381 -20.95 23.13 10.16
N SER A 382 -21.44 22.22 11.02
CA SER A 382 -21.51 22.42 12.48
C SER A 382 -20.17 22.11 13.17
N GLY A 383 -19.37 21.22 12.58
CA GLY A 383 -18.05 20.81 13.04
C GLY A 383 -17.98 19.33 13.42
N ILE A 384 -16.76 18.83 13.54
CA ILE A 384 -16.42 17.50 14.03
C ILE A 384 -15.39 17.58 15.16
N LEU A 385 -15.42 16.56 16.02
CA LEU A 385 -14.40 16.22 17.00
C LEU A 385 -14.10 14.73 16.83
N TRP A 386 -12.84 14.34 16.89
CA TRP A 386 -12.47 12.94 17.08
C TRP A 386 -11.22 12.82 17.95
N THR A 387 -11.04 11.65 18.57
CA THR A 387 -9.84 11.34 19.36
C THR A 387 -9.45 9.89 19.18
N TYR A 388 -8.17 9.65 18.94
CA TYR A 388 -7.59 8.31 18.83
C TYR A 388 -6.42 8.15 19.80
N VAL A 389 -6.33 6.99 20.46
CA VAL A 389 -5.22 6.62 21.35
C VAL A 389 -4.47 5.46 20.71
N LYS A 390 -3.17 5.63 20.45
CA LYS A 390 -2.31 4.62 19.83
C LYS A 390 -1.15 4.28 20.77
N GLU A 391 -0.88 2.99 20.92
CA GLU A 391 0.38 2.52 21.52
C GLU A 391 1.52 2.56 20.49
N VAL A 392 2.66 3.14 20.88
CA VAL A 392 3.86 3.35 20.04
C VAL A 392 5.15 2.88 20.73
N SER A 393 5.02 2.02 21.76
CA SER A 393 6.12 1.47 22.56
C SER A 393 7.10 0.61 21.73
N GLN A 394 6.70 0.06 20.59
CA GLN A 394 7.61 -0.61 19.64
C GLN A 394 8.71 0.32 19.09
N TYR A 395 8.54 1.64 19.20
CA TYR A 395 9.53 2.65 18.81
C TYR A 395 10.35 3.18 20.01
N ILE A 396 10.38 2.48 21.15
CA ILE A 396 10.98 2.97 22.42
C ILE A 396 12.43 3.48 22.27
N SER A 397 13.24 2.86 21.41
CA SER A 397 14.63 3.27 21.18
C SER A 397 14.74 4.67 20.57
N LEU A 398 13.73 5.11 19.83
CA LEU A 398 13.62 6.48 19.30
C LEU A 398 13.12 7.43 20.39
N TRP A 399 12.09 7.03 21.14
CA TRP A 399 11.50 7.83 22.22
C TRP A 399 12.46 8.12 23.38
N LYS A 400 13.45 7.25 23.65
CA LYS A 400 14.50 7.46 24.66
C LYS A 400 15.61 8.43 24.23
N GLN A 401 15.49 9.07 23.07
CA GLN A 401 16.45 10.06 22.55
C GLN A 401 15.70 11.32 22.10
N PRO A 402 16.35 12.50 22.06
CA PRO A 402 15.78 13.66 21.40
C PRO A 402 15.51 13.35 19.92
N GLN A 403 14.31 13.65 19.45
CA GLN A 403 13.90 13.40 18.06
C GLN A 403 13.32 14.67 17.43
N LYS A 404 13.44 14.77 16.11
CA LYS A 404 12.65 15.73 15.36
C LYS A 404 11.25 15.15 15.16
N LEU A 405 10.24 15.76 15.74
CA LEU A 405 8.85 15.40 15.50
C LEU A 405 8.38 16.11 14.23
N ILE A 406 7.85 15.35 13.26
CA ILE A 406 7.19 15.92 12.08
C ILE A 406 5.80 15.33 12.02
N PHE A 407 4.79 16.19 11.91
CA PHE A 407 3.41 15.79 11.64
C PHE A 407 3.03 16.42 10.29
N ASP A 408 3.04 15.61 9.26
CA ASP A 408 2.65 15.97 7.91
C ASP A 408 1.14 15.77 7.79
N LEU A 409 0.38 16.84 7.57
CA LEU A 409 -1.06 16.79 7.32
C LEU A 409 -1.41 17.90 6.34
N GLY A 410 -1.23 17.59 5.05
CA GLY A 410 -1.44 18.52 3.95
C GLY A 410 -2.89 19.02 3.92
N ASN A 411 -3.08 20.31 4.17
CA ASN A 411 -4.39 20.95 4.17
C ASN A 411 -4.42 22.14 3.20
N LEU A 412 -5.52 22.27 2.46
CA LEU A 412 -5.76 23.36 1.51
C LEU A 412 -7.00 24.12 1.96
N VAL A 413 -6.84 25.40 2.31
CA VAL A 413 -7.94 26.29 2.70
C VAL A 413 -8.15 27.38 1.66
N ASN A 414 -9.36 27.49 1.12
CA ASN A 414 -9.78 28.48 0.13
C ASN A 414 -11.32 28.65 0.13
N ASP A 415 -11.87 29.42 -0.83
CA ASP A 415 -13.32 29.72 -0.91
C ASP A 415 -14.22 28.48 -1.10
N ILE A 416 -13.66 27.34 -1.52
CA ILE A 416 -14.36 26.05 -1.67
C ILE A 416 -14.10 25.14 -0.46
N TYR A 417 -12.84 25.05 -0.05
CA TYR A 417 -12.38 24.23 1.07
C TYR A 417 -12.17 25.13 2.30
N THR A 418 -13.23 25.35 3.07
CA THR A 418 -13.21 26.27 4.22
C THR A 418 -12.78 25.62 5.53
N GLY A 419 -12.66 24.29 5.58
CA GLY A 419 -12.31 23.57 6.81
C GLY A 419 -10.81 23.52 7.07
N SER A 420 -10.38 24.09 8.20
CA SER A 420 -9.07 23.85 8.81
C SER A 420 -9.13 22.70 9.83
N PHE A 421 -8.00 22.05 10.08
CA PHE A 421 -7.86 21.02 11.12
C PHE A 421 -7.06 21.60 12.29
N SER A 422 -7.69 21.74 13.45
CA SER A 422 -7.00 22.05 14.71
C SER A 422 -6.73 20.74 15.46
N VAL A 423 -5.47 20.49 15.76
CA VAL A 423 -4.94 19.20 16.19
C VAL A 423 -4.12 19.37 17.46
N ILE A 424 -4.40 18.52 18.45
CA ILE A 424 -3.66 18.40 19.71
C ILE A 424 -3.09 16.99 19.79
N LEU A 425 -1.77 16.87 19.89
CA LEU A 425 -1.06 15.61 20.04
C LEU A 425 -0.35 15.58 21.41
N LYS A 426 -0.67 14.58 22.22
CA LYS A 426 -0.03 14.34 23.53
C LYS A 426 0.60 12.96 23.55
N ALA A 427 1.73 12.82 24.26
CA ALA A 427 2.33 11.53 24.58
C ALA A 427 2.27 11.30 26.09
N HIS A 428 1.86 10.10 26.47
CA HIS A 428 1.95 9.58 27.82
C HIS A 428 3.09 8.57 27.89
N PHE A 429 3.92 8.71 28.90
CA PHE A 429 5.03 7.84 29.22
C PHE A 429 4.67 7.04 30.46
N SER A 430 4.98 5.75 30.45
CA SER A 430 4.75 4.84 31.58
C SER A 430 5.79 3.72 31.59
N TYR A 431 5.97 3.11 32.74
CA TYR A 431 6.80 1.91 32.92
C TYR A 431 5.91 0.77 33.42
N GLU A 432 5.65 -0.20 32.55
CA GLU A 432 4.71 -1.31 32.76
C GLU A 432 5.42 -2.68 32.84
N ASN A 433 6.75 -2.71 32.74
CA ASN A 433 7.58 -3.91 32.65
C ASN A 433 7.22 -4.78 31.43
N ASN A 434 6.89 -4.10 30.33
CA ASN A 434 6.29 -4.70 29.14
C ASN A 434 7.35 -5.05 28.08
N VAL A 435 7.22 -6.27 27.54
CA VAL A 435 7.50 -6.67 26.15
C VAL A 435 8.91 -6.44 25.58
N GLN A 436 9.46 -7.44 24.89
CA GLN A 436 10.71 -7.27 24.12
C GLN A 436 10.51 -6.24 22.99
N THR A 437 11.34 -5.19 23.00
CA THR A 437 11.33 -4.12 21.98
C THR A 437 12.59 -4.16 21.10
N PRO A 438 12.53 -3.64 19.86
CA PRO A 438 13.71 -3.49 19.00
C PRO A 438 14.79 -2.63 19.68
N ASN A 439 16.06 -3.02 19.52
CA ASN A 439 17.19 -2.26 20.06
C ASN A 439 17.67 -1.17 19.08
N VAL A 440 17.52 -1.41 17.78
CA VAL A 440 17.90 -0.48 16.71
C VAL A 440 16.75 -0.43 15.69
N ILE A 441 16.42 0.78 15.25
CA ILE A 441 15.33 1.07 14.33
C ILE A 441 15.89 1.90 13.17
N LEU A 442 15.68 1.43 11.93
CA LEU A 442 16.26 2.02 10.73
C LEU A 442 15.16 2.31 9.68
N PRO A 443 14.92 3.58 9.30
CA PRO A 443 13.85 3.94 8.37
C PRO A 443 14.14 3.69 6.87
N ILE A 444 13.30 2.88 6.23
CA ILE A 444 13.18 2.83 4.76
C ILE A 444 12.29 3.99 4.33
N SER A 445 12.89 5.17 4.24
CA SER A 445 12.21 6.43 3.95
C SER A 445 13.08 7.37 3.10
N ALA A 446 12.49 8.42 2.54
CA ALA A 446 13.16 9.41 1.70
C ALA A 446 14.10 10.35 2.47
N ARG A 447 14.17 10.24 3.80
CA ARG A 447 15.05 10.97 4.72
C ARG A 447 15.03 12.50 4.54
N LYS A 448 13.83 13.06 4.53
CA LYS A 448 13.57 14.50 4.29
C LYS A 448 13.42 15.30 5.60
N SER A 449 13.56 14.68 6.78
CA SER A 449 13.35 15.36 8.07
C SER A 449 14.28 16.55 8.30
N ALA A 450 15.54 16.45 7.86
CA ALA A 450 16.50 17.56 7.91
C ALA A 450 15.99 18.83 7.19
N SER A 451 15.15 18.67 6.17
CA SER A 451 14.53 19.74 5.38
C SER A 451 13.11 20.13 5.83
N ASN A 452 12.69 19.77 7.06
CA ASN A 452 11.35 20.04 7.61
C ASN A 452 10.22 19.45 6.73
N SER A 453 10.41 18.26 6.16
CA SER A 453 9.46 17.66 5.24
C SER A 453 9.25 16.16 5.51
N SER A 454 8.08 15.69 5.12
CA SER A 454 7.65 14.30 5.19
C SER A 454 8.64 13.35 4.54
N SER A 455 9.02 12.28 5.23
CA SER A 455 9.99 11.32 4.70
C SER A 455 9.35 10.18 3.90
N ALA A 456 8.07 10.26 3.58
CA ALA A 456 7.44 9.29 2.69
C ALA A 456 8.03 9.31 1.27
N PHE A 457 8.00 8.13 0.64
CA PHE A 457 8.19 7.98 -0.80
C PHE A 457 6.86 8.10 -1.54
N SER A 458 6.93 8.63 -2.74
CA SER A 458 5.82 8.85 -3.67
C SER A 458 5.95 7.89 -4.85
N LEU A 459 5.34 6.71 -4.84
CA LEU A 459 5.41 5.80 -6.00
C LEU A 459 4.31 6.13 -7.05
N PRO A 460 4.60 6.04 -8.37
CA PRO A 460 5.86 5.56 -8.99
C PRO A 460 6.93 6.65 -9.26
N SER A 461 6.75 7.89 -8.79
CA SER A 461 7.65 9.02 -9.12
C SER A 461 9.00 9.00 -8.37
N ASP A 462 9.03 8.50 -7.14
CA ASP A 462 10.24 8.26 -6.34
C ASP A 462 10.75 6.83 -6.53
N LYS A 463 12.06 6.63 -6.29
CA LYS A 463 12.61 5.29 -6.04
C LYS A 463 12.69 5.03 -4.53
N ALA A 464 11.81 4.19 -4.00
CA ALA A 464 11.78 3.82 -2.58
C ALA A 464 12.91 2.86 -2.21
N ALA A 465 14.16 3.36 -2.13
CA ALA A 465 15.33 2.56 -1.81
C ALA A 465 16.31 3.27 -0.86
N VAL A 466 16.91 2.53 0.06
CA VAL A 466 17.88 3.00 1.06
C VAL A 466 19.02 2.00 1.23
N ARG A 467 20.15 2.45 1.79
CA ARG A 467 21.28 1.59 2.17
C ARG A 467 21.48 1.57 3.68
N TYR A 468 21.80 0.40 4.21
CA TYR A 468 22.09 0.18 5.62
C TYR A 468 23.17 -0.87 5.85
N LYS A 469 24.02 -0.62 6.84
CA LYS A 469 24.91 -1.61 7.45
C LYS A 469 24.23 -2.20 8.68
N ILE A 470 24.04 -3.52 8.71
CA ILE A 470 23.39 -4.21 9.82
C ILE A 470 24.45 -4.62 10.87
N PRO A 471 24.22 -4.39 12.18
CA PRO A 471 25.17 -4.80 13.22
C PRO A 471 25.33 -6.32 13.28
N ALA A 472 26.55 -6.80 13.47
CA ALA A 472 26.86 -8.23 13.56
C ALA A 472 26.24 -8.97 14.78
N ALA A 473 25.70 -8.21 15.75
CA ALA A 473 24.98 -8.73 16.91
C ALA A 473 23.45 -8.88 16.66
N ALA A 474 22.97 -8.62 15.44
CA ALA A 474 21.55 -8.75 15.11
C ALA A 474 21.13 -10.23 15.07
N SER A 475 20.23 -10.60 15.98
CA SER A 475 19.72 -11.97 16.16
C SER A 475 18.32 -12.17 15.57
N ARG A 476 17.54 -11.09 15.40
CA ARG A 476 16.28 -11.07 14.65
C ARG A 476 16.13 -9.75 13.92
N ALA A 477 15.57 -9.78 12.71
CA ALA A 477 15.30 -8.60 11.90
C ALA A 477 13.94 -8.70 11.22
N VAL A 478 13.11 -7.65 11.36
CA VAL A 478 11.75 -7.56 10.80
C VAL A 478 11.60 -6.23 10.09
N VAL A 479 10.91 -6.21 8.94
CA VAL A 479 10.57 -4.98 8.22
C VAL A 479 9.07 -4.77 8.24
N SER A 480 8.59 -3.67 8.83
CA SER A 480 7.22 -3.21 8.60
C SER A 480 7.15 -2.37 7.32
N ILE A 481 6.03 -2.44 6.62
CA ILE A 481 5.76 -1.64 5.42
C ILE A 481 4.44 -0.90 5.59
N SER A 482 4.48 0.42 5.43
CA SER A 482 3.32 1.32 5.47
C SER A 482 3.07 1.82 4.04
N ALA A 483 2.08 1.25 3.36
CA ALA A 483 1.77 1.52 1.96
C ALA A 483 0.25 1.75 1.77
N CYS A 484 -0.12 2.92 1.24
CA CYS A 484 -1.50 3.21 0.87
C CYS A 484 -1.58 3.96 -0.48
N GLY A 485 -2.60 3.63 -1.28
CA GLY A 485 -2.93 4.35 -2.50
C GLY A 485 -3.77 5.60 -2.21
N GLN A 486 -3.64 6.60 -3.07
CA GLN A 486 -4.36 7.88 -3.09
C GLN A 486 -4.61 8.28 -4.56
N SER A 487 -5.51 9.25 -4.81
CA SER A 487 -5.82 9.73 -6.16
C SER A 487 -6.27 8.59 -7.09
N GLU A 488 -5.59 8.31 -8.21
CA GLU A 488 -5.92 7.21 -9.14
C GLU A 488 -5.89 5.81 -8.48
N GLU A 489 -5.19 5.70 -7.36
CA GLU A 489 -4.97 4.47 -6.62
C GLU A 489 -5.72 4.44 -5.28
N GLU A 490 -6.58 5.41 -4.96
CA GLU A 490 -7.38 5.37 -3.72
C GLU A 490 -8.38 4.20 -3.73
N PHE A 491 -8.98 3.94 -4.89
CA PHE A 491 -9.93 2.85 -5.11
C PHE A 491 -9.33 1.70 -5.92
N TRP A 492 -8.01 1.46 -5.80
CA TRP A 492 -7.25 0.49 -6.59
C TRP A 492 -7.92 -0.89 -6.72
N TRP A 493 -8.66 -1.32 -5.69
CA TRP A 493 -9.41 -2.57 -5.61
C TRP A 493 -10.62 -2.66 -6.54
N SER A 494 -11.03 -1.56 -7.17
CA SER A 494 -12.12 -1.46 -8.16
C SER A 494 -11.62 -1.18 -9.59
N ASN A 495 -10.31 -1.03 -9.77
CA ASN A 495 -9.71 -0.75 -11.07
C ASN A 495 -9.96 -1.89 -12.07
N VAL A 496 -10.10 -1.54 -13.34
CA VAL A 496 -10.29 -2.48 -14.45
C VAL A 496 -8.94 -2.95 -15.01
N LEU A 497 -8.97 -3.95 -15.89
CA LEU A 497 -7.80 -4.32 -16.69
C LEU A 497 -7.37 -3.12 -17.55
N SER A 498 -6.07 -2.92 -17.77
CA SER A 498 -5.54 -1.75 -18.49
C SER A 498 -6.11 -1.58 -19.91
N SER A 499 -6.49 -2.70 -20.56
CA SER A 499 -7.23 -2.77 -21.83
C SER A 499 -8.59 -2.07 -21.81
N ASP A 500 -9.25 -2.04 -20.65
CA ASP A 500 -10.66 -1.65 -20.50
C ASP A 500 -10.87 -0.24 -19.94
N THR A 501 -9.77 0.48 -19.71
CA THR A 501 -9.74 1.88 -19.23
C THR A 501 -10.58 2.85 -20.07
N ASN A 502 -10.89 2.51 -21.33
CA ASN A 502 -11.68 3.33 -22.24
C ASN A 502 -13.05 2.74 -22.59
N THR A 503 -13.42 1.57 -22.04
CA THR A 503 -14.61 0.80 -22.45
C THR A 503 -15.92 1.57 -22.32
N PHE A 504 -16.06 2.43 -21.29
CA PHE A 504 -17.27 3.23 -21.04
C PHE A 504 -17.01 4.74 -21.07
N ARG A 505 -15.98 5.18 -21.81
CA ARG A 505 -15.48 6.57 -21.78
C ARG A 505 -16.51 7.64 -22.15
N SER A 506 -17.49 7.29 -22.99
CA SER A 506 -18.62 8.17 -23.36
C SER A 506 -19.56 8.49 -22.19
N THR A 507 -19.69 7.56 -21.25
CA THR A 507 -20.79 7.55 -20.28
C THR A 507 -20.29 7.87 -18.87
N VAL A 508 -19.16 7.30 -18.45
CA VAL A 508 -18.55 7.52 -17.12
C VAL A 508 -17.12 8.06 -17.14
N GLY A 509 -16.58 8.38 -18.32
CA GLY A 509 -15.21 8.85 -18.47
C GLY A 509 -14.16 7.72 -18.42
N PRO A 510 -12.85 8.06 -18.34
CA PRO A 510 -11.79 7.06 -18.32
C PRO A 510 -11.77 6.31 -16.98
N LEU A 511 -11.74 4.97 -17.04
CA LEU A 511 -11.56 4.10 -15.88
C LEU A 511 -10.08 3.87 -15.59
N TYR A 512 -9.76 3.48 -14.35
CA TYR A 512 -8.38 3.20 -13.95
C TYR A 512 -7.93 1.78 -14.24
N GLY A 513 -6.66 1.65 -14.64
CA GLY A 513 -6.04 0.40 -15.06
C GLY A 513 -5.24 -0.31 -13.97
N TYR A 514 -4.30 -1.15 -14.44
CA TYR A 514 -3.45 -2.05 -13.63
C TYR A 514 -4.21 -3.17 -12.88
N SER A 515 -5.48 -3.43 -13.23
CA SER A 515 -6.37 -4.42 -12.59
C SER A 515 -6.70 -4.07 -11.13
N PRO A 516 -7.58 -4.85 -10.44
CA PRO A 516 -7.85 -4.64 -9.02
C PRO A 516 -6.77 -5.24 -8.09
N PHE A 517 -5.74 -5.92 -8.62
CA PHE A 517 -4.69 -6.58 -7.83
C PHE A 517 -3.49 -5.66 -7.58
N ARG A 518 -2.95 -5.66 -6.36
CA ARG A 518 -1.74 -4.93 -5.96
C ARG A 518 -0.85 -5.78 -5.07
N GLU A 519 0.44 -5.77 -5.36
CA GLU A 519 1.48 -6.38 -4.53
C GLU A 519 2.56 -5.35 -4.21
N VAL A 520 2.92 -5.24 -2.93
CA VAL A 520 4.04 -4.41 -2.46
C VAL A 520 5.19 -5.36 -2.12
N GLN A 521 6.31 -5.22 -2.81
CA GLN A 521 7.45 -6.13 -2.77
C GLN A 521 8.61 -5.50 -1.99
N LEU A 522 9.23 -6.28 -1.10
CA LEU A 522 10.49 -5.92 -0.46
C LEU A 522 11.66 -6.66 -1.12
N TYR A 523 12.66 -5.91 -1.55
CA TYR A 523 13.93 -6.44 -2.07
C TYR A 523 15.09 -6.09 -1.15
N ILE A 524 16.00 -7.04 -0.98
CA ILE A 524 17.29 -6.90 -0.31
C ILE A 524 18.38 -7.30 -1.32
N ASP A 525 19.26 -6.37 -1.68
CA ASP A 525 20.30 -6.53 -2.70
C ASP A 525 19.80 -7.13 -4.03
N GLY A 526 18.59 -6.74 -4.45
CA GLY A 526 17.93 -7.21 -5.67
C GLY A 526 17.25 -8.59 -5.55
N THR A 527 17.35 -9.24 -4.39
CA THR A 527 16.66 -10.50 -4.07
C THR A 527 15.37 -10.22 -3.31
N ILE A 528 14.25 -10.85 -3.67
CA ILE A 528 12.97 -10.64 -2.99
C ILE A 528 13.01 -11.25 -1.58
N ALA A 529 12.68 -10.43 -0.57
CA ALA A 529 12.67 -10.81 0.84
C ALA A 529 11.26 -11.12 1.37
N GLY A 530 10.23 -10.58 0.72
CA GLY A 530 8.83 -10.86 1.02
C GLY A 530 7.90 -9.92 0.27
N VAL A 531 6.61 -10.15 0.41
CA VAL A 531 5.55 -9.31 -0.19
C VAL A 531 4.43 -9.01 0.79
N VAL A 532 3.74 -7.91 0.54
CA VAL A 532 2.53 -7.47 1.23
C VAL A 532 1.43 -7.31 0.19
N TRP A 533 0.28 -7.95 0.41
CA TRP A 533 -0.95 -7.71 -0.35
C TRP A 533 -1.85 -6.80 0.49
N PRO A 534 -2.01 -5.51 0.11
CA PRO A 534 -2.59 -4.51 1.00
C PRO A 534 -4.05 -4.80 1.39
N PHE A 535 -4.42 -4.41 2.60
CA PHE A 535 -5.82 -4.30 3.00
C PHE A 535 -6.49 -3.16 2.21
N PRO A 536 -7.68 -3.37 1.61
CA PRO A 536 -8.39 -2.31 0.89
C PRO A 536 -9.02 -1.32 1.88
N ILE A 537 -8.21 -0.33 2.28
CA ILE A 537 -8.65 0.81 3.08
C ILE A 537 -9.64 1.63 2.27
N ILE A 538 -10.67 2.15 2.94
CA ILE A 538 -11.62 3.10 2.39
C ILE A 538 -11.66 4.25 3.38
N PHE A 539 -11.22 5.42 2.93
CA PHE A 539 -11.13 6.61 3.75
C PHE A 539 -12.50 7.33 3.87
N THR A 540 -12.58 8.31 4.76
CA THR A 540 -13.85 9.00 5.00
C THR A 540 -14.16 9.92 3.83
N GLY A 541 -15.12 9.53 2.99
CA GLY A 541 -15.46 10.21 1.73
C GLY A 541 -15.55 9.21 0.59
N GLY A 542 -14.75 8.15 0.64
CA GLY A 542 -14.69 7.11 -0.38
C GLY A 542 -15.98 6.31 -0.53
N VAL A 543 -16.22 5.80 -1.74
CA VAL A 543 -17.46 5.11 -2.18
C VAL A 543 -18.70 6.04 -2.11
N ALA A 544 -19.15 6.39 -0.91
CA ALA A 544 -20.17 7.39 -0.66
C ALA A 544 -19.93 8.10 0.69
N PRO A 545 -19.84 9.44 0.74
CA PRO A 545 -19.64 10.22 1.98
C PRO A 545 -20.63 9.96 3.12
N GLY A 546 -21.80 9.39 2.82
CA GLY A 546 -22.84 9.06 3.80
C GLY A 546 -22.45 7.94 4.79
N PHE A 547 -21.55 7.02 4.41
CA PHE A 547 -21.15 5.91 5.27
C PHE A 547 -20.39 6.34 6.53
N TRP A 548 -19.63 7.44 6.44
CA TRP A 548 -18.49 7.71 7.32
C TRP A 548 -18.80 8.65 8.50
N ARG A 549 -20.08 8.78 8.86
CA ARG A 549 -20.56 9.70 9.90
C ARG A 549 -21.59 8.99 10.79
N PRO A 550 -21.35 8.82 12.10
CA PRO A 550 -20.15 9.16 12.88
C PRO A 550 -19.08 8.05 12.90
N ILE A 551 -19.31 6.91 12.24
CA ILE A 551 -18.39 5.76 12.24
C ILE A 551 -17.46 5.89 11.02
N VAL A 552 -16.14 5.94 11.23
CA VAL A 552 -15.16 5.92 10.12
C VAL A 552 -14.84 4.50 9.69
N GLY A 553 -14.10 4.36 8.59
CA GLY A 553 -13.65 3.05 8.15
C GLY A 553 -12.76 2.33 9.18
N ILE A 554 -12.90 1.00 9.29
CA ILE A 554 -11.85 0.08 9.77
C ILE A 554 -10.46 0.59 9.31
N ASP A 555 -9.58 0.79 10.29
CA ASP A 555 -8.19 1.27 10.16
C ASP A 555 -8.00 2.62 9.43
N ALA A 556 -9.04 3.45 9.28
CA ALA A 556 -8.91 4.79 8.71
C ALA A 556 -8.18 5.77 9.65
N PHE A 557 -8.37 5.65 10.98
CA PHE A 557 -7.66 6.46 11.96
C PHE A 557 -6.28 5.90 12.34
N ASP A 558 -6.02 4.62 12.11
CA ASP A 558 -4.71 4.01 12.34
C ASP A 558 -4.40 2.91 11.34
N LEU A 559 -3.56 3.24 10.36
CA LEU A 559 -3.21 2.35 9.27
C LEU A 559 -2.15 1.34 9.74
N ARG A 560 -2.57 0.07 9.85
CA ARG A 560 -1.70 -1.06 10.20
C ARG A 560 -0.59 -1.24 9.16
N GLN A 561 0.59 -1.63 9.62
CA GLN A 561 1.77 -1.87 8.77
C GLN A 561 2.08 -3.37 8.78
N PRO A 562 1.84 -4.11 7.67
CA PRO A 562 2.22 -5.52 7.59
C PRO A 562 3.74 -5.74 7.71
N GLU A 563 4.11 -6.87 8.32
CA GLU A 563 5.48 -7.19 8.69
C GLU A 563 6.04 -8.37 7.89
N ILE A 564 7.30 -8.25 7.45
CA ILE A 564 8.09 -9.29 6.79
C ILE A 564 9.26 -9.65 7.70
N ASP A 565 9.39 -10.91 8.10
CA ASP A 565 10.54 -11.36 8.88
C ASP A 565 11.74 -11.64 7.95
N ILE A 566 12.75 -10.77 8.02
CA ILE A 566 13.94 -10.82 7.17
C ILE A 566 15.12 -11.51 7.87
N SER A 567 14.90 -12.14 9.04
CA SER A 567 15.94 -12.86 9.79
C SER A 567 16.68 -13.92 8.95
N PRO A 568 16.06 -14.61 7.96
CA PRO A 568 16.80 -15.48 7.05
C PRO A 568 17.95 -14.80 6.26
N PHE A 569 17.92 -13.49 6.09
CA PHE A 569 19.00 -12.71 5.45
C PHE A 569 20.12 -12.31 6.42
N LEU A 570 19.97 -12.45 7.74
CA LEU A 570 21.01 -12.05 8.71
C LEU A 570 22.40 -12.65 8.40
N PRO A 571 22.56 -13.94 8.04
CA PRO A 571 23.87 -14.51 7.70
C PRO A 571 24.60 -13.89 6.50
N VAL A 572 23.90 -13.09 5.67
CA VAL A 572 24.50 -12.32 4.57
C VAL A 572 24.49 -10.80 4.82
N LEU A 573 23.60 -10.29 5.68
CA LEU A 573 23.50 -8.86 6.04
C LEU A 573 24.51 -8.41 7.11
N THR A 574 25.07 -9.34 7.89
CA THR A 574 25.99 -9.04 9.00
C THR A 574 27.47 -9.02 8.60
N ASP A 575 27.78 -8.96 7.30
CA ASP A 575 29.15 -8.97 6.77
C ASP A 575 29.94 -7.65 7.02
N GLY A 576 29.22 -6.62 7.47
CA GLY A 576 29.76 -5.29 7.77
C GLY A 576 29.81 -4.32 6.58
N GLN A 577 29.19 -4.64 5.45
CA GLN A 577 28.99 -3.76 4.29
C GLN A 577 27.64 -3.03 4.37
N GLU A 578 27.30 -2.27 3.31
CA GLU A 578 25.98 -1.63 3.15
C GLU A 578 25.11 -2.38 2.15
N HIS A 579 23.96 -2.85 2.61
CA HIS A 579 22.96 -3.57 1.83
C HIS A 579 21.85 -2.65 1.35
N LEU A 580 21.35 -2.89 0.14
CA LEU A 580 20.27 -2.13 -0.49
C LEU A 580 18.91 -2.72 -0.10
N PHE A 581 18.07 -1.92 0.55
CA PHE A 581 16.66 -2.21 0.77
C PHE A 581 15.85 -1.41 -0.24
N GLU A 582 14.97 -2.06 -1.00
CA GLU A 582 14.11 -1.43 -2.01
C GLU A 582 12.66 -1.93 -1.88
N ILE A 583 11.70 -1.00 -1.82
CA ILE A 583 10.26 -1.31 -1.84
C ILE A 583 9.71 -0.96 -3.22
N ARG A 584 8.88 -1.84 -3.80
CA ARG A 584 8.18 -1.60 -5.07
C ARG A 584 6.69 -1.86 -4.90
N ALA A 585 5.84 -1.06 -5.53
CA ALA A 585 4.42 -1.34 -5.68
C ALA A 585 4.15 -1.74 -7.13
N VAL A 586 3.52 -2.89 -7.33
CA VAL A 586 3.21 -3.46 -8.65
C VAL A 586 1.73 -3.82 -8.75
N GLY A 587 1.16 -3.67 -9.94
CA GLY A 587 -0.17 -4.14 -10.29
C GLY A 587 -0.10 -5.34 -11.23
N LEU A 588 -1.10 -5.48 -12.09
CA LEU A 588 -1.14 -6.50 -13.13
C LEU A 588 -1.21 -5.86 -14.52
N ASN A 589 -0.44 -6.39 -15.45
CA ASN A 589 -0.66 -6.18 -16.88
C ASN A 589 -1.20 -7.48 -17.50
N VAL A 590 -2.13 -7.34 -18.45
CA VAL A 590 -2.71 -8.48 -19.17
C VAL A 590 -2.48 -8.24 -20.65
N SER A 591 -1.68 -9.12 -21.25
CA SER A 591 -1.37 -9.08 -22.68
C SER A 591 -2.57 -9.51 -23.52
N SER A 592 -2.56 -9.17 -24.82
CA SER A 592 -3.67 -9.43 -25.75
C SER A 592 -3.93 -10.92 -26.02
N ASP A 593 -2.99 -11.80 -25.67
CA ASP A 593 -3.11 -13.26 -25.67
C ASP A 593 -3.77 -13.82 -24.39
N GLY A 594 -4.10 -12.96 -23.42
CA GLY A 594 -4.62 -13.34 -22.10
C GLY A 594 -3.53 -13.63 -21.07
N THR A 595 -2.25 -13.53 -21.41
CA THR A 595 -1.15 -13.77 -20.47
C THR A 595 -1.08 -12.63 -19.45
N ALA A 596 -1.32 -12.96 -18.18
CA ALA A 596 -1.26 -12.03 -17.06
C ALA A 596 0.11 -12.06 -16.36
N THR A 597 0.75 -10.90 -16.23
CA THR A 597 2.04 -10.73 -15.55
C THR A 597 1.99 -9.52 -14.61
N LEU A 598 2.84 -9.52 -13.58
CA LEU A 598 3.04 -8.31 -12.77
C LEU A 598 3.47 -7.13 -13.67
N SER A 599 2.93 -5.94 -13.41
CA SER A 599 3.37 -4.72 -14.08
C SER A 599 4.59 -4.11 -13.38
N ASP A 600 5.46 -3.43 -14.13
CA ASP A 600 6.62 -2.72 -13.56
C ASP A 600 6.25 -1.44 -12.77
N SER A 601 4.96 -1.07 -12.76
CA SER A 601 4.43 0.15 -12.15
C SER A 601 2.96 0.00 -11.76
N VAL A 602 2.45 1.00 -11.04
CA VAL A 602 1.05 1.24 -10.67
C VAL A 602 0.61 2.63 -11.17
N GLY A 603 -0.66 3.00 -10.98
CA GLY A 603 -1.11 4.39 -11.13
C GLY A 603 -0.53 5.32 -10.07
N SER A 604 -0.82 6.62 -10.17
CA SER A 604 -0.43 7.61 -9.16
C SER A 604 -1.55 7.75 -8.13
N TYR A 605 -1.35 7.62 -6.83
CA TYR A 605 -0.15 7.90 -6.06
C TYR A 605 -0.08 6.97 -4.85
N TRP A 606 1.02 6.22 -4.71
CA TRP A 606 1.24 5.34 -3.56
C TRP A 606 2.19 5.97 -2.55
N VAL A 607 1.72 6.16 -1.31
CA VAL A 607 2.51 6.67 -0.19
C VAL A 607 3.19 5.49 0.51
N VAL A 608 4.51 5.43 0.45
CA VAL A 608 5.27 4.27 0.93
C VAL A 608 6.37 4.67 1.91
N THR A 609 6.43 3.97 3.03
CA THR A 609 7.58 3.91 3.95
C THR A 609 7.75 2.48 4.46
N GLY A 610 8.90 2.18 5.03
CA GLY A 610 9.09 0.97 5.84
C GLY A 610 10.03 1.24 7.02
N THR A 611 10.05 0.31 7.97
CA THR A 611 10.92 0.39 9.15
C THR A 611 11.59 -0.95 9.38
N VAL A 612 12.93 -0.98 9.44
CA VAL A 612 13.68 -2.16 9.85
C VAL A 612 13.82 -2.14 11.38
N PHE A 613 13.23 -3.14 12.03
CA PHE A 613 13.37 -3.41 13.45
C PHE A 613 14.44 -4.48 13.66
N LEU A 614 15.47 -4.16 14.43
CA LEU A 614 16.58 -5.05 14.75
C LEU A 614 16.61 -5.36 16.25
N TYR A 615 16.61 -6.65 16.56
CA TYR A 615 16.83 -7.18 17.90
C TYR A 615 18.27 -7.66 17.99
N LEU A 616 18.97 -7.25 19.04
CA LEU A 616 20.39 -7.58 19.26
C LEU A 616 20.50 -8.56 20.42
N ASP A 617 21.25 -9.64 20.22
CA ASP A 617 21.68 -10.54 21.28
C ASP A 617 23.10 -10.14 21.73
N LYS A 618 23.31 -10.06 23.05
CA LYS A 618 24.59 -9.67 23.67
C LYS A 618 25.51 -10.87 23.92
N ASP A 619 24.95 -12.07 24.00
CA ASP A 619 25.67 -13.29 24.37
C ASP A 619 25.99 -14.17 23.13
N SER A 620 25.35 -13.90 21.98
CA SER A 620 25.69 -14.53 20.71
C SER A 620 27.03 -14.02 20.15
N ALA A 621 28.06 -14.86 20.16
CA ALA A 621 29.30 -14.60 19.44
C ALA A 621 29.02 -14.44 17.91
N PRO A 622 29.76 -13.59 17.19
CA PRO A 622 29.56 -13.32 15.76
C PRO A 622 30.00 -14.50 14.89
N ASN A 623 29.22 -15.58 14.92
CA ASN A 623 29.46 -16.87 14.28
C ASN A 623 28.22 -17.32 13.47
N HIS A 624 27.70 -16.42 12.63
CA HIS A 624 27.10 -16.84 11.37
C HIS A 624 28.25 -16.92 10.34
N PRO A 625 28.94 -18.07 10.18
CA PRO A 625 29.83 -18.24 9.04
C PRO A 625 29.00 -18.01 7.77
N SER A 626 29.56 -17.31 6.78
CA SER A 626 28.88 -17.00 5.53
C SER A 626 28.29 -18.28 4.91
N GLN A 627 26.98 -18.44 5.09
CA GLN A 627 26.22 -19.64 4.74
C GLN A 627 25.13 -19.24 3.75
N ALA A 628 24.97 -20.06 2.71
CA ALA A 628 24.08 -19.74 1.62
C ALA A 628 22.63 -19.61 2.10
N ILE A 629 22.04 -18.43 1.90
CA ILE A 629 20.59 -18.25 1.94
C ILE A 629 19.96 -19.03 0.77
N THR A 630 18.87 -19.74 1.06
CA THR A 630 18.04 -20.40 0.03
C THR A 630 16.77 -19.58 -0.14
N VAL A 631 16.54 -19.10 -1.36
CA VAL A 631 15.39 -18.26 -1.72
C VAL A 631 14.58 -18.97 -2.80
N ASP A 632 13.42 -19.50 -2.42
CA ASP A 632 12.41 -20.05 -3.33
C ASP A 632 11.23 -19.08 -3.39
N ALA A 633 11.25 -18.20 -4.39
CA ALA A 633 10.28 -17.11 -4.52
C ALA A 633 9.79 -17.00 -5.97
N PRO A 634 9.02 -18.00 -6.47
CA PRO A 634 8.44 -17.96 -7.81
C PRO A 634 7.56 -16.72 -7.99
N ALA A 635 7.35 -16.34 -9.26
CA ALA A 635 6.36 -15.34 -9.63
C ALA A 635 4.95 -15.81 -9.23
N PRO A 636 4.01 -14.88 -8.95
CA PRO A 636 2.62 -15.25 -8.67
C PRO A 636 2.01 -15.93 -9.90
N ARG A 637 1.14 -16.91 -9.66
CA ARG A 637 0.29 -17.49 -10.70
C ARG A 637 -0.99 -16.68 -10.77
N PHE A 638 -1.41 -16.32 -11.98
CA PHE A 638 -2.63 -15.56 -12.23
C PHE A 638 -3.57 -16.34 -13.14
N GLU A 639 -4.86 -16.26 -12.86
CA GLU A 639 -5.92 -16.61 -13.82
C GLU A 639 -6.80 -15.38 -13.98
N VAL A 640 -7.03 -14.96 -15.23
CA VAL A 640 -7.81 -13.76 -15.55
C VAL A 640 -8.90 -14.12 -16.54
N THR A 641 -10.12 -13.66 -16.28
CA THR A 641 -11.22 -13.71 -17.25
C THR A 641 -11.69 -12.31 -17.59
N ARG A 642 -12.21 -12.15 -18.80
CA ARG A 642 -12.78 -10.90 -19.32
C ARG A 642 -13.91 -11.23 -20.28
N ASP A 643 -15.07 -10.61 -20.09
CA ASP A 643 -16.22 -10.70 -20.98
C ASP A 643 -16.83 -9.31 -21.17
N LEU A 644 -17.07 -8.92 -22.43
CA LEU A 644 -17.57 -7.60 -22.82
C LEU A 644 -18.80 -7.80 -23.70
N ILE A 645 -19.95 -7.38 -23.19
CA ILE A 645 -21.23 -7.47 -23.89
C ILE A 645 -21.54 -6.13 -24.55
N GLN A 646 -21.89 -6.20 -25.83
CA GLN A 646 -22.32 -5.06 -26.64
C GLN A 646 -23.79 -5.22 -27.05
N ASN A 647 -24.51 -4.10 -27.15
CA ASN A 647 -25.88 -4.11 -27.64
C ASN A 647 -25.94 -4.22 -29.18
N GLU A 648 -27.15 -4.31 -29.75
CA GLU A 648 -27.37 -4.43 -31.20
C GLU A 648 -26.76 -3.27 -32.04
N ALA A 649 -26.52 -2.11 -31.42
CA ALA A 649 -25.87 -0.96 -32.06
C ALA A 649 -24.34 -0.94 -31.93
N GLY A 650 -23.74 -1.97 -31.31
CA GLY A 650 -22.30 -2.07 -31.08
C GLY A 650 -21.78 -1.20 -29.91
N VAL A 651 -22.67 -0.67 -29.07
CA VAL A 651 -22.28 0.09 -27.86
C VAL A 651 -22.01 -0.89 -26.73
N ASN A 652 -20.91 -0.66 -25.99
CA ASN A 652 -20.54 -1.45 -24.82
C ASN A 652 -21.60 -1.29 -23.71
N GLU A 653 -22.25 -2.37 -23.31
CA GLU A 653 -23.35 -2.36 -22.33
C GLU A 653 -22.89 -2.81 -20.95
N SER A 654 -22.12 -3.90 -20.88
CA SER A 654 -21.55 -4.41 -19.64
C SER A 654 -20.20 -5.09 -19.84
N LEU A 655 -19.37 -5.04 -18.81
CA LEU A 655 -18.03 -5.63 -18.75
C LEU A 655 -17.92 -6.41 -17.45
N SER A 656 -17.63 -7.71 -17.56
CA SER A 656 -17.25 -8.52 -16.40
C SER A 656 -15.80 -8.99 -16.52
N TYR A 657 -15.11 -9.07 -15.39
CA TYR A 657 -13.76 -9.61 -15.31
C TYR A 657 -13.55 -10.31 -13.98
N SER A 658 -12.63 -11.26 -13.96
CA SER A 658 -12.10 -11.81 -12.71
C SER A 658 -10.58 -11.89 -12.75
N VAL A 659 -9.97 -11.74 -11.58
CA VAL A 659 -8.53 -11.88 -11.37
C VAL A 659 -8.34 -12.75 -10.14
N THR A 660 -7.75 -13.92 -10.30
CA THR A 660 -7.24 -14.71 -9.18
C THR A 660 -5.72 -14.66 -9.17
N ALA A 661 -5.13 -14.69 -7.98
CA ALA A 661 -3.69 -14.77 -7.80
C ALA A 661 -3.33 -15.76 -6.69
N GLN A 662 -2.27 -16.54 -6.89
CA GLN A 662 -1.70 -17.41 -5.88
C GLN A 662 -0.19 -17.20 -5.82
N ARG A 663 0.35 -17.01 -4.62
CA ARG A 663 1.80 -16.88 -4.42
C ARG A 663 2.27 -17.63 -3.19
N ILE A 664 3.36 -18.38 -3.37
CA ILE A 664 4.11 -19.00 -2.29
C ILE A 664 5.53 -18.45 -2.34
N LEU A 665 6.06 -18.04 -1.19
CA LEU A 665 7.47 -17.70 -1.01
C LEU A 665 8.01 -18.53 0.16
N LYS A 666 9.26 -18.98 0.05
CA LYS A 666 10.00 -19.64 1.12
C LYS A 666 11.46 -19.22 1.09
N ILE A 667 11.92 -18.67 2.20
CA ILE A 667 13.27 -18.17 2.37
C ILE A 667 13.85 -18.80 3.63
N SER A 668 15.02 -19.42 3.55
CA SER A 668 15.62 -20.08 4.70
C SER A 668 17.14 -19.99 4.71
N SER A 669 17.69 -19.93 5.92
CA SER A 669 19.13 -20.03 6.20
C SER A 669 19.34 -20.81 7.50
N SER A 670 20.55 -20.79 8.07
CA SER A 670 20.89 -21.60 9.25
C SER A 670 20.14 -21.13 10.51
N GLY A 671 19.10 -21.89 10.88
CA GLY A 671 18.27 -21.59 12.06
C GLY A 671 17.18 -20.55 11.82
N PHE A 672 16.94 -20.13 10.56
CA PHE A 672 15.89 -19.18 10.23
C PHE A 672 15.09 -19.65 9.00
N SER A 673 13.76 -19.53 9.07
CA SER A 673 12.88 -19.73 7.93
C SER A 673 11.78 -18.67 7.92
N TRP A 674 11.47 -18.13 6.75
CA TRP A 674 10.31 -17.29 6.47
C TRP A 674 9.54 -17.93 5.31
N SER A 675 8.22 -18.00 5.43
CA SER A 675 7.37 -18.45 4.32
C SER A 675 6.05 -17.70 4.31
N GLN A 676 5.57 -17.44 3.11
CA GLN A 676 4.29 -16.78 2.85
C GLN A 676 3.48 -17.65 1.90
N ASN A 677 2.20 -17.86 2.19
CA ASN A 677 1.24 -18.51 1.32
C ASN A 677 0.02 -17.60 1.17
N LEU A 678 -0.20 -17.08 -0.03
CA LEU A 678 -1.11 -15.97 -0.30
C LEU A 678 -2.09 -16.34 -1.42
N THR A 679 -3.38 -16.10 -1.22
CA THR A 679 -4.40 -16.28 -2.28
C THR A 679 -5.35 -15.09 -2.35
N TYR A 680 -5.64 -14.65 -3.58
CA TYR A 680 -6.44 -13.48 -3.91
C TYR A 680 -7.45 -13.86 -4.97
N SER A 681 -8.65 -13.30 -4.86
CA SER A 681 -9.68 -13.36 -5.89
C SER A 681 -10.41 -12.03 -5.94
N ASN A 682 -10.66 -11.52 -7.14
CA ASN A 682 -11.56 -10.40 -7.38
C ASN A 682 -12.46 -10.73 -8.57
N VAL A 683 -13.75 -10.40 -8.44
CA VAL A 683 -14.73 -10.39 -9.53
C VAL A 683 -15.33 -8.99 -9.62
N GLY A 684 -15.11 -8.33 -10.76
CA GLY A 684 -15.66 -7.03 -11.10
C GLY A 684 -16.73 -7.17 -12.19
N LEU A 685 -17.83 -6.44 -12.03
CA LEU A 685 -18.87 -6.30 -13.04
C LEU A 685 -19.29 -4.84 -13.12
N LEU A 686 -19.23 -4.27 -14.32
CA LEU A 686 -19.77 -2.97 -14.69
C LEU A 686 -20.95 -3.18 -15.64
N TRP A 687 -22.06 -2.50 -15.41
CA TRP A 687 -23.26 -2.57 -16.26
C TRP A 687 -23.93 -1.20 -16.37
N GLU A 688 -24.99 -1.10 -17.17
CA GLU A 688 -25.60 0.18 -17.58
C GLU A 688 -24.55 1.14 -18.17
N GLU A 689 -23.76 0.66 -19.14
CA GLU A 689 -22.67 1.44 -19.76
C GLU A 689 -21.66 1.99 -18.73
N GLY A 690 -21.39 1.22 -17.67
CA GLY A 690 -20.44 1.57 -16.62
C GLY A 690 -20.99 2.46 -15.50
N ILE A 691 -22.25 2.90 -15.56
CA ILE A 691 -22.91 3.71 -14.52
C ILE A 691 -22.96 2.99 -13.17
N SER A 692 -23.08 1.66 -13.21
CA SER A 692 -23.18 0.80 -12.03
C SER A 692 -22.03 -0.20 -12.01
N GLN A 693 -21.43 -0.40 -10.83
CA GLN A 693 -20.30 -1.30 -10.63
C GLN A 693 -20.50 -2.14 -9.38
N VAL A 694 -20.15 -3.42 -9.44
CA VAL A 694 -19.98 -4.28 -8.27
C VAL A 694 -18.61 -4.94 -8.31
N ASN A 695 -17.94 -4.93 -7.17
CA ASN A 695 -16.61 -5.49 -6.99
C ASN A 695 -16.63 -6.40 -5.76
N THR A 696 -16.28 -7.67 -5.94
CA THR A 696 -16.21 -8.66 -4.86
C THR A 696 -14.78 -9.20 -4.79
N GLN A 697 -14.05 -8.82 -3.74
CA GLN A 697 -12.66 -9.19 -3.50
C GLN A 697 -12.52 -10.01 -2.22
N ILE A 698 -11.63 -11.01 -2.26
CA ILE A 698 -11.17 -11.77 -1.12
C ILE A 698 -9.65 -11.85 -1.19
N THR A 699 -8.97 -11.31 -0.19
CA THR A 699 -7.52 -11.51 0.02
C THR A 699 -7.34 -12.43 1.23
N THR A 700 -6.46 -13.42 1.14
CA THR A 700 -6.03 -14.24 2.29
C THR A 700 -4.53 -14.46 2.27
N GLY A 701 -3.96 -14.65 3.45
CA GLY A 701 -2.55 -15.00 3.56
C GLY A 701 -2.19 -15.66 4.88
N GLU A 702 -1.13 -16.45 4.84
CA GLU A 702 -0.46 -17.02 5.98
C GLU A 702 1.04 -16.74 5.88
N ASN A 703 1.55 -15.99 6.84
CA ASN A 703 2.96 -15.72 7.06
C ASN A 703 3.43 -16.59 8.24
N LEU A 704 4.51 -17.35 8.04
CA LEU A 704 5.14 -18.19 9.07
C LEU A 704 6.64 -17.90 9.10
N ALA A 705 7.14 -17.53 10.28
CA ALA A 705 8.56 -17.41 10.57
C ALA A 705 8.98 -18.46 11.62
N GLN A 706 10.22 -18.94 11.52
CA GLN A 706 10.84 -19.85 12.47
C GLN A 706 12.24 -19.36 12.83
N HIS A 707 12.57 -19.36 14.13
CA HIS A 707 13.80 -18.80 14.69
C HIS A 707 14.51 -19.79 15.62
N GLY A 708 15.84 -19.85 15.48
CA GLY A 708 16.74 -20.64 16.31
C GLY A 708 16.66 -22.16 16.11
N ALA A 709 17.62 -22.88 16.69
CA ALA A 709 17.63 -24.35 16.70
C ALA A 709 16.48 -24.96 17.52
N ASN A 710 15.91 -24.19 18.45
CA ASN A 710 14.75 -24.58 19.26
C ASN A 710 13.43 -24.53 18.47
N GLY A 711 13.42 -23.87 17.31
CA GLY A 711 12.27 -23.79 16.42
C GLY A 711 11.13 -22.95 16.96
N GLU A 712 11.42 -21.80 17.59
CA GLU A 712 10.39 -20.83 17.95
C GLU A 712 9.66 -20.38 16.68
N GLN A 713 8.32 -20.44 16.68
CA GLN A 713 7.50 -20.12 15.52
C GLN A 713 6.63 -18.91 15.79
N SER A 714 6.64 -17.96 14.85
CA SER A 714 5.70 -16.85 14.82
C SER A 714 4.86 -16.93 13.56
N LYS A 715 3.54 -16.87 13.70
CA LYS A 715 2.59 -17.00 12.59
C LYS A 715 1.60 -15.86 12.61
N VAL A 716 1.28 -15.34 11.43
CA VAL A 716 0.19 -14.38 11.20
C VAL A 716 -0.65 -14.91 10.04
N SER A 717 -1.95 -15.06 10.26
CA SER A 717 -2.92 -15.38 9.22
C SER A 717 -3.93 -14.25 9.09
N PHE A 718 -4.35 -13.94 7.87
CA PHE A 718 -5.27 -12.84 7.59
C PHE A 718 -6.26 -13.16 6.47
N HIS A 719 -7.43 -12.54 6.55
CA HIS A 719 -8.53 -12.63 5.57
C HIS A 719 -9.25 -11.29 5.47
N TYR A 720 -9.29 -10.73 4.27
CA TYR A 720 -9.89 -9.43 3.94
C TYR A 720 -11.02 -9.64 2.91
N PRO A 721 -12.27 -9.88 3.33
CA PRO A 721 -13.41 -9.86 2.44
C PRO A 721 -13.82 -8.41 2.15
N LEU A 722 -14.15 -8.12 0.90
CA LEU A 722 -14.69 -6.84 0.45
C LEU A 722 -15.74 -7.08 -0.63
N ARG A 723 -16.90 -6.48 -0.48
CA ARG A 723 -17.94 -6.38 -1.50
C ARG A 723 -18.48 -4.96 -1.51
N VAL A 724 -18.36 -4.28 -2.64
CA VAL A 724 -18.87 -2.93 -2.84
C VAL A 724 -19.71 -2.93 -4.11
N ASN A 725 -20.91 -2.35 -4.04
CA ASN A 725 -21.80 -2.12 -5.16
C ASN A 725 -22.17 -0.64 -5.18
N THR A 726 -21.94 0.04 -6.30
CA THR A 726 -22.14 1.47 -6.49
C THR A 726 -22.91 1.77 -7.77
N THR A 727 -23.60 2.90 -7.78
CA THR A 727 -24.31 3.43 -8.94
C THR A 727 -24.19 4.95 -8.92
N TYR A 728 -23.55 5.52 -9.95
CA TYR A 728 -23.29 6.95 -10.08
C TYR A 728 -24.07 7.53 -11.28
N ARG A 729 -25.20 8.20 -11.02
CA ARG A 729 -25.99 8.85 -12.09
C ARG A 729 -25.84 10.36 -12.03
N THR A 730 -25.71 11.02 -13.19
CA THR A 730 -25.68 12.48 -13.28
C THR A 730 -26.73 12.97 -14.28
N VAL A 731 -27.86 13.48 -13.77
CA VAL A 731 -29.00 13.93 -14.57
C VAL A 731 -29.25 15.42 -14.33
N GLY A 732 -29.28 16.24 -15.39
CA GLY A 732 -29.60 17.67 -15.28
C GLY A 732 -28.65 18.51 -14.42
N GLY A 733 -27.44 18.00 -14.12
CA GLY A 733 -26.49 18.63 -13.19
C GLY A 733 -26.61 18.16 -11.73
N THR A 734 -27.61 17.33 -11.41
CA THR A 734 -27.71 16.62 -10.13
C THR A 734 -26.99 15.27 -10.23
N THR A 735 -25.99 15.07 -9.38
CA THR A 735 -25.35 13.76 -9.17
C THR A 735 -26.08 13.02 -8.05
N THR A 736 -26.39 11.75 -8.28
CA THR A 736 -26.89 10.82 -7.28
C THR A 736 -25.93 9.65 -7.14
N ILE A 737 -25.61 9.31 -5.89
CA ILE A 737 -24.80 8.15 -5.52
C ILE A 737 -25.71 7.19 -4.77
N HIS A 738 -25.78 5.94 -5.21
CA HIS A 738 -26.32 4.84 -4.40
C HIS A 738 -25.21 3.82 -4.21
N ALA A 739 -25.00 3.39 -2.96
CA ALA A 739 -23.92 2.46 -2.62
C ALA A 739 -24.35 1.50 -1.53
N THR A 740 -23.91 0.25 -1.65
CA THR A 740 -23.92 -0.75 -0.57
C THR A 740 -22.53 -1.32 -0.41
N MET A 741 -22.11 -1.53 0.83
CA MET A 741 -20.80 -2.12 1.13
C MET A 741 -20.91 -3.20 2.21
N GLN A 742 -20.00 -4.17 2.13
CA GLN A 742 -19.70 -5.14 3.17
C GLN A 742 -18.20 -5.43 3.11
N ARG A 743 -17.50 -5.27 4.22
CA ARG A 743 -16.06 -5.54 4.29
C ARG A 743 -15.66 -6.07 5.67
N GLY A 744 -14.48 -6.66 5.76
CA GLY A 744 -13.94 -7.10 7.04
C GLY A 744 -12.42 -7.16 7.07
N LEU A 745 -11.88 -7.16 8.28
CA LEU A 745 -10.48 -7.37 8.59
C LEU A 745 -10.42 -8.47 9.66
N HIS A 746 -10.08 -9.69 9.23
CA HIS A 746 -9.92 -10.81 10.16
C HIS A 746 -8.45 -11.22 10.19
N PHE A 747 -7.86 -11.36 11.38
CA PHE A 747 -6.52 -11.92 11.53
C PHE A 747 -6.38 -12.76 12.80
N SER A 748 -5.40 -13.66 12.82
CA SER A 748 -4.88 -14.26 14.04
C SER A 748 -3.36 -14.34 14.01
N ALA A 749 -2.71 -14.13 15.16
CA ALA A 749 -1.28 -14.03 15.28
C ALA A 749 -0.76 -14.64 16.60
N PHE A 750 0.44 -15.24 16.57
CA PHE A 750 1.15 -15.69 17.76
C PHE A 750 2.68 -15.69 17.55
N GLY A 751 3.43 -15.70 18.66
CA GLY A 751 4.90 -15.84 18.65
C GLY A 751 5.68 -14.60 18.18
N LEU A 752 5.03 -13.44 18.05
CA LEU A 752 5.67 -12.21 17.61
C LEU A 752 6.65 -11.68 18.68
N PRO A 753 7.77 -11.04 18.27
CA PRO A 753 8.87 -10.67 19.18
C PRO A 753 8.58 -9.43 20.03
N GLY A 754 7.39 -8.84 19.92
CA GLY A 754 7.01 -7.63 20.60
C GLY A 754 5.65 -7.11 20.13
N ILE A 755 5.38 -5.83 20.37
CA ILE A 755 4.19 -5.14 19.85
C ILE A 755 4.33 -5.05 18.32
N SER A 756 3.47 -5.76 17.61
CA SER A 756 3.45 -5.76 16.15
C SER A 756 2.80 -4.49 15.61
N THR A 757 3.43 -3.90 14.60
CA THR A 757 2.88 -2.79 13.80
C THR A 757 1.69 -3.21 12.94
N TYR A 758 1.46 -4.52 12.76
CA TYR A 758 0.27 -5.07 12.14
C TYR A 758 -0.84 -5.38 13.17
N THR A 759 -0.58 -6.18 14.21
CA THR A 759 -1.65 -6.58 15.15
C THR A 759 -2.01 -5.47 16.14
N LEU A 760 -1.10 -4.52 16.38
CA LEU A 760 -1.16 -3.49 17.42
C LEU A 760 -1.22 -4.09 18.85
N ALA A 761 -0.67 -5.30 19.03
CA ALA A 761 -0.64 -6.02 20.29
C ALA A 761 0.67 -6.80 20.45
N SER A 762 1.06 -7.09 21.70
CA SER A 762 2.31 -7.80 22.04
C SER A 762 2.15 -9.30 22.26
N ARG A 763 0.92 -9.75 22.51
CA ARG A 763 0.57 -11.13 22.84
C ARG A 763 -0.11 -11.83 21.66
N PRO A 764 -0.24 -13.17 21.69
CA PRO A 764 -1.13 -13.88 20.79
C PRO A 764 -2.49 -13.19 20.75
N SER A 765 -2.92 -12.83 19.54
CA SER A 765 -4.02 -11.90 19.32
C SER A 765 -4.81 -12.30 18.08
N TRP A 766 -6.09 -11.97 18.09
CA TRP A 766 -6.93 -12.09 16.90
C TRP A 766 -7.93 -10.95 16.84
N LEU A 767 -8.36 -10.64 15.63
CA LEU A 767 -9.34 -9.63 15.31
C LEU A 767 -10.34 -10.23 14.33
N TYR A 768 -11.61 -9.95 14.57
CA TYR A 768 -12.72 -10.15 13.66
C TYR A 768 -13.52 -8.85 13.67
N THR A 769 -13.31 -7.99 12.67
CA THR A 769 -14.16 -6.80 12.48
C THR A 769 -14.80 -6.82 11.11
N THR A 770 -16.08 -6.49 11.06
CA THR A 770 -16.87 -6.38 9.84
C THR A 770 -17.65 -5.08 9.83
N GLN A 771 -17.68 -4.42 8.68
CA GLN A 771 -18.37 -3.15 8.49
C GLN A 771 -19.24 -3.25 7.24
N SER A 772 -20.51 -2.89 7.35
CA SER A 772 -21.48 -2.97 6.25
C SER A 772 -22.45 -1.80 6.28
N GLY A 773 -23.13 -1.55 5.17
CA GLY A 773 -24.13 -0.50 5.14
C GLY A 773 -24.71 -0.19 3.77
N GLU A 774 -25.68 0.72 3.78
CA GLU A 774 -26.27 1.34 2.60
C GLU A 774 -26.18 2.87 2.72
N ALA A 775 -25.82 3.54 1.63
CA ALA A 775 -25.78 5.00 1.56
C ALA A 775 -26.41 5.49 0.25
N PHE A 776 -27.20 6.55 0.35
CA PHE A 776 -27.76 7.26 -0.79
C PHE A 776 -27.53 8.75 -0.64
N GLN A 777 -26.99 9.40 -1.67
CA GLN A 777 -26.73 10.83 -1.67
C GLN A 777 -27.32 11.49 -2.92
N GLN A 778 -28.07 12.57 -2.71
CA GLN A 778 -28.63 13.44 -3.73
C GLN A 778 -28.60 14.90 -3.25
N THR A 779 -28.68 15.87 -4.17
CA THR A 779 -28.72 17.32 -3.86
C THR A 779 -29.81 17.71 -2.84
N THR A 780 -30.91 16.95 -2.77
CA THR A 780 -32.07 17.21 -1.89
C THR A 780 -32.05 16.43 -0.57
N GLY A 781 -31.09 15.54 -0.35
CA GLY A 781 -31.06 14.71 0.86
C GLY A 781 -29.98 13.62 0.83
N THR A 782 -29.56 13.18 2.00
CA THR A 782 -28.64 12.05 2.18
C THR A 782 -29.28 11.07 3.16
N TYR A 783 -29.23 9.78 2.84
CA TYR A 783 -29.58 8.67 3.70
C TYR A 783 -28.33 7.81 3.94
N SER A 784 -28.15 7.33 5.16
CA SER A 784 -27.15 6.31 5.46
C SER A 784 -27.58 5.40 6.60
N ASP A 785 -27.13 4.16 6.53
CA ASP A 785 -27.20 3.15 7.59
C ASP A 785 -25.89 2.34 7.54
N THR A 786 -25.06 2.46 8.57
CA THR A 786 -23.76 1.79 8.68
C THR A 786 -23.75 0.97 9.96
N ILE A 787 -23.40 -0.31 9.84
CA ILE A 787 -23.17 -1.26 10.92
C ILE A 787 -21.68 -1.57 10.98
N ASP A 788 -21.12 -1.55 12.18
CA ASP A 788 -19.75 -1.96 12.48
C ASP A 788 -19.79 -2.92 13.67
N ASP A 789 -19.27 -4.12 13.45
CA ASP A 789 -19.18 -5.18 14.44
C ASP A 789 -17.71 -5.54 14.63
N PHE A 790 -17.23 -5.41 15.87
CA PHE A 790 -15.82 -5.53 16.22
C PHE A 790 -15.66 -6.50 17.38
N GLU A 791 -14.92 -7.58 17.14
CA GLU A 791 -14.52 -8.53 18.16
C GLU A 791 -13.01 -8.78 18.12
N SER A 792 -12.34 -8.72 19.26
CA SER A 792 -10.90 -8.96 19.35
C SER A 792 -10.51 -9.74 20.61
N PHE A 793 -9.34 -10.36 20.53
CA PHE A 793 -8.54 -10.72 21.69
C PHE A 793 -7.16 -10.09 21.53
N ALA A 794 -6.79 -9.20 22.45
CA ALA A 794 -5.50 -8.52 22.43
C ALA A 794 -5.00 -8.32 23.87
N ASN A 795 -3.68 -8.41 24.06
CA ASN A 795 -2.99 -8.22 25.35
C ASN A 795 -3.47 -9.12 26.52
N GLY A 796 -4.34 -10.12 26.25
CA GLY A 796 -4.93 -11.03 27.24
C GLY A 796 -6.41 -10.78 27.51
N GLU A 797 -7.01 -9.74 26.92
CA GLU A 797 -8.41 -9.37 27.10
C GLU A 797 -9.20 -9.64 25.81
N ARG A 798 -10.44 -10.11 25.96
CA ARG A 798 -11.43 -10.19 24.86
C ARG A 798 -12.31 -8.94 24.90
N TYR A 799 -12.48 -8.30 23.76
CA TYR A 799 -13.34 -7.13 23.60
C TYR A 799 -14.36 -7.39 22.49
N HIS A 800 -15.57 -6.87 22.68
CA HIS A 800 -16.64 -6.93 21.69
C HIS A 800 -17.42 -5.62 21.70
N ARG A 801 -17.65 -5.05 20.51
CA ARG A 801 -18.47 -3.86 20.31
C ARG A 801 -19.19 -3.89 18.98
N HIS A 802 -20.51 -3.92 19.04
CA HIS A 802 -21.40 -3.70 17.91
C HIS A 802 -21.91 -2.25 17.94
N VAL A 803 -21.92 -1.56 16.80
CA VAL A 803 -22.44 -0.21 16.64
C VAL A 803 -23.23 -0.12 15.34
N ARG A 804 -24.42 0.47 15.40
CA ARG A 804 -25.16 0.90 14.21
C ARG A 804 -25.41 2.39 14.26
N ALA A 805 -25.16 3.07 13.15
CA ALA A 805 -25.45 4.47 12.95
C ALA A 805 -26.27 4.70 11.70
N ALA A 806 -27.27 5.57 11.79
CA ALA A 806 -28.09 5.96 10.66
C ALA A 806 -28.20 7.49 10.58
N ASN A 807 -28.14 8.03 9.36
CA ASN A 807 -28.28 9.46 9.06
C ASN A 807 -27.39 10.37 9.94
N GLY A 808 -26.14 9.97 10.18
CA GLY A 808 -25.17 10.72 10.98
C GLY A 808 -25.28 10.56 12.50
N SER A 809 -26.18 9.72 13.02
CA SER A 809 -26.36 9.47 14.46
C SER A 809 -26.19 7.99 14.82
N VAL A 810 -25.55 7.68 15.95
CA VAL A 810 -25.53 6.32 16.51
C VAL A 810 -26.92 5.97 17.04
N ILE A 811 -27.53 4.89 16.56
CA ILE A 811 -28.88 4.45 16.95
C ILE A 811 -28.86 3.22 17.87
N GLU A 812 -27.81 2.40 17.80
CA GLU A 812 -27.71 1.13 18.51
C GLU A 812 -26.26 0.84 18.94
N ILE A 813 -26.08 0.33 20.15
CA ILE A 813 -24.78 -0.14 20.66
C ILE A 813 -25.02 -1.48 21.36
N ASN A 814 -24.27 -2.52 21.00
CA ASN A 814 -24.34 -3.87 21.61
C ASN A 814 -25.77 -4.46 21.69
N GLY A 815 -26.59 -4.28 20.65
CA GLY A 815 -27.97 -4.77 20.61
C GLY A 815 -28.97 -3.96 21.45
N LEU A 816 -28.54 -2.84 22.04
CA LEU A 816 -29.39 -1.95 22.84
C LEU A 816 -29.65 -0.63 22.09
N PRO A 817 -30.92 -0.21 21.93
CA PRO A 817 -31.26 1.12 21.44
C PRO A 817 -30.68 2.21 22.33
N GLN A 818 -30.22 3.30 21.73
CA GLN A 818 -29.72 4.46 22.48
C GLN A 818 -30.81 4.98 23.42
N GLY A 819 -30.58 4.88 24.74
CA GLY A 819 -31.55 5.27 25.78
C GLY A 819 -32.26 4.12 26.52
N TYR A 820 -32.01 2.86 26.16
CA TYR A 820 -32.59 1.72 26.90
C TYR A 820 -31.85 1.46 28.23
N THR A 821 -32.42 1.94 29.34
CA THR A 821 -31.98 1.50 30.67
C THR A 821 -32.57 0.10 30.94
N PRO A 822 -31.75 -0.95 31.18
CA PRO A 822 -32.28 -2.25 31.52
C PRO A 822 -33.02 -2.14 32.87
N ARG A 823 -34.31 -2.52 32.88
CA ARG A 823 -35.07 -2.69 34.13
C ARG A 823 -34.45 -3.85 34.91
N VAL A 824 -33.59 -3.50 35.88
CA VAL A 824 -33.11 -4.45 36.89
C VAL A 824 -34.32 -4.91 37.70
N VAL A 825 -34.75 -6.16 37.48
CA VAL A 825 -35.68 -6.84 38.38
C VAL A 825 -34.92 -7.13 39.67
N SER A 826 -35.30 -6.45 40.75
CA SER A 826 -34.65 -6.61 42.05
C SER A 826 -35.10 -7.89 42.75
N GLN A 827 -34.13 -8.76 43.05
CA GLN A 827 -34.13 -9.51 44.30
C GLN A 827 -32.87 -9.05 45.05
N GLY A 828 -33.07 -8.36 46.19
CA GLY A 828 -32.00 -7.76 46.99
C GLY A 828 -31.42 -8.73 48.03
N PRO A 829 -30.74 -8.23 49.09
CA PRO A 829 -30.49 -6.82 49.44
C PRO A 829 -28.99 -6.47 49.62
N GLY A 830 -28.60 -5.19 49.41
CA GLY A 830 -27.18 -4.81 49.57
C GLY A 830 -26.79 -3.35 49.31
N ARG A 831 -27.42 -2.39 50.00
CA ARG A 831 -26.99 -0.96 50.18
C ARG A 831 -26.89 -0.05 48.92
N ASP A 832 -28.02 0.61 48.66
CA ASP A 832 -28.26 2.05 48.40
C ASP A 832 -27.41 2.88 47.42
N SER A 833 -28.12 3.71 46.64
CA SER A 833 -27.61 4.37 45.43
C SER A 833 -27.47 5.89 45.50
N ILE A 834 -26.64 6.41 44.59
CA ILE A 834 -26.81 7.63 43.79
C ILE A 834 -27.98 8.58 44.16
N ARG A 835 -27.64 9.86 44.43
CA ARG A 835 -28.50 11.07 44.44
C ARG A 835 -29.61 11.17 45.50
N SER A 836 -29.20 11.44 46.74
CA SER A 836 -29.57 12.69 47.41
C SER A 836 -28.31 13.18 48.16
N ILE A 837 -27.98 14.47 48.24
CA ILE A 837 -28.72 15.54 48.92
C ILE A 837 -28.49 16.90 48.21
N LEU A 838 -29.50 17.77 48.28
CA LEU A 838 -29.47 19.15 47.80
C LEU A 838 -28.60 20.05 48.69
N GLY A 839 -27.85 20.99 48.12
CA GLY A 839 -27.18 22.04 48.90
C GLY A 839 -26.21 22.91 48.11
N ARG A 840 -26.66 24.08 47.65
CA ARG A 840 -25.76 25.20 47.30
C ARG A 840 -25.40 25.96 48.59
N GLY A 841 -24.16 26.44 48.74
CA GLY A 841 -23.84 27.45 49.75
C GLY A 841 -22.35 27.51 50.09
N PRO A 842 -21.73 28.70 50.19
CA PRO A 842 -20.27 28.84 50.32
C PRO A 842 -19.81 29.08 51.76
N SER A 843 -18.50 28.95 52.01
CA SER A 843 -17.62 30.03 52.51
C SER A 843 -16.30 29.50 53.12
N GLU A 844 -15.29 30.35 52.97
CA GLU A 844 -13.97 30.46 53.60
C GLU A 844 -13.54 29.54 54.77
N LEU A 845 -12.28 29.10 54.66
CA LEU A 845 -11.20 29.23 55.66
C LEU A 845 -11.60 29.57 57.11
N LEU A 846 -11.16 28.75 58.07
CA LEU A 846 -10.13 29.16 59.05
C LEU A 846 -9.63 27.98 59.91
N LEU A 847 -8.30 27.90 60.02
CA LEU A 847 -7.44 27.35 61.09
C LEU A 847 -7.96 26.28 62.07
N GLY A 848 -7.19 25.19 62.20
CA GLY A 848 -7.30 24.16 63.24
C GLY A 848 -6.32 23.02 62.98
#